data_AF-A0A969XT30-F1
#
_entry.id   AF-A0A969XT30-F1
#
_cell.length_a   1.000
_cell.length_b   1.000
_cell.length_c   1.000
_cell.angle_alpha   90.00
_cell.angle_beta   90.00
_cell.angle_gamma   90.00
#
_symmetry.space_group_name_H-M   'P 1'
#
loop_
_entity.id
_entity.type
_entity.pdbx_description
1 polymer ?
#
loop_
_entity_poly.entity_id
_entity_poly.type
_entity_poly.pdbx_seq_one_letter_code
_entity_poly.pdbx_strand_id
1 'polypeptide(L)'
;MSSSGAVSRLGTFQAFEPLERRLLLSGGAGQVAAIRWEDAAGHELADGQHVMPGAALFIAVDTVGMRGSDATVYLYEDDGPWCPDDFILPITVPVPPDGDTGRVEWRAAWHTDSDWGEEWNPIQDPAPEYRLWASQDVFEDVCTRLIELSTPALQWKTQTGQPLSADDVVEEGTFVCLSVDGLAFDAADTFTAAVWEDDWPVTDDDYVAGSIVLTHHAANEWRGAWQTYWTDDNLPGEMFTDNPDYYFVLDGFGLESDTIDVAFGASFGIPVRRHTAGTGVPLILIHGNNSDKHPDDLYRWATFVDYIAAHPQAFAEYDVYVWKHTTALPIGFTAAAMSQADALAQYIYGDLQVGVSGTAYADTQVMLVGHSQGGLVSRAFMNTWNDALGRLQGDDVMGLITLGTPHHGSPFAVPDWGAQVWEALYDNTLSDFLNFRLLIGPGGFAFNTSDAGSVNLAWSNQDGAVAGSTLTTFLVPYPEVYELTARDMNAASAVPDATVFYDDAFKAAYGTLADLNQRERYFDRIVAVSAYDESLAENKVGSEALGYLGLLAQDVALGLMDDHGALNIVTYILASMAASGGRNYAANDGLVPLQSALFLDIAGTPAFASVGPQQEVVLDTAAVAAARQVLRQYVFSGAADGIRDHLDLLDTDNGQYWDTLAGEIRSFLPSAQVLASHLFYDNSALDGLAPGPSAMDDDAIDATRHPLLPGEAPVAANRSAYARGINGLMIDVAGSIGEPAAADFLLEISDPSGAWTPAPAPAHLAVRVGAGTDRSDRVTATWADGAILNRWLRVTVLSDAAGGRLGLADNAVFLFGSLAGDADGSGGVDLDDFVLLKQNFGTAGSGIPSGDFDASGHVDLDDFVTLKQNFAASLGDPFPTAGIAGTADLLAAGAAAPRPVRARRPGRSAGSRRFRDASGALDLLSAITLRPLA
;
A
#
# COMPACT_ATOMS: atom_id res chain seq x y z
N MET A 1 -27.38 3.32 -77.72
CA MET A 1 -28.48 3.90 -78.55
C MET A 1 -29.47 4.58 -77.61
N SER A 2 -30.17 5.62 -78.08
CA SER A 2 -31.23 6.42 -77.38
C SER A 2 -30.91 6.90 -75.95
N SER A 3 -30.46 8.14 -75.71
CA SER A 3 -31.13 9.47 -75.86
C SER A 3 -32.07 9.82 -74.70
N SER A 4 -31.67 10.73 -73.80
CA SER A 4 -32.06 12.17 -73.76
C SER A 4 -33.45 12.44 -73.14
N GLY A 5 -33.70 13.46 -72.32
CA GLY A 5 -32.89 14.57 -71.77
C GLY A 5 -33.66 15.20 -70.57
N ALA A 6 -33.50 16.46 -70.16
CA ALA A 6 -32.78 17.58 -70.75
C ALA A 6 -32.55 18.74 -69.74
N VAL A 7 -31.38 19.38 -69.82
CA VAL A 7 -31.16 20.86 -69.96
C VAL A 7 -31.72 21.83 -68.92
N SER A 8 -30.79 22.58 -68.27
CA SER A 8 -30.70 24.07 -68.18
C SER A 8 -29.63 24.51 -67.14
N ARG A 9 -28.76 25.54 -67.28
CA ARG A 9 -28.34 26.48 -68.36
C ARG A 9 -26.98 27.14 -67.94
N LEU A 10 -25.95 27.15 -68.79
CA LEU A 10 -25.43 28.24 -69.67
C LEU A 10 -24.58 29.39 -69.04
N GLY A 11 -23.38 29.61 -69.62
CA GLY A 11 -22.56 30.82 -69.48
C GLY A 11 -21.03 30.60 -69.58
N THR A 12 -20.45 30.11 -70.69
CA THR A 12 -19.74 30.89 -71.76
C THR A 12 -18.48 31.69 -71.29
N PHE A 13 -17.31 31.73 -71.95
CA PHE A 13 -16.92 31.58 -73.37
C PHE A 13 -15.45 31.08 -73.53
N GLN A 14 -15.04 30.66 -74.74
CA GLN A 14 -13.67 30.24 -75.09
C GLN A 14 -12.72 31.42 -75.41
N ALA A 15 -11.40 31.25 -75.20
CA ALA A 15 -10.35 31.12 -76.25
C ALA A 15 -8.96 31.74 -75.94
N PHE A 16 -7.92 31.13 -76.54
CA PHE A 16 -6.52 31.56 -76.75
C PHE A 16 -5.46 31.40 -75.64
N GLU A 17 -4.47 30.55 -75.96
CA GLU A 17 -3.03 30.65 -75.64
C GLU A 17 -2.26 31.19 -76.87
N PRO A 18 -0.94 31.53 -76.83
CA PRO A 18 0.02 31.59 -75.71
C PRO A 18 0.88 32.90 -75.65
N LEU A 19 1.94 32.89 -74.81
CA LEU A 19 3.23 33.63 -74.84
C LEU A 19 3.47 34.84 -73.90
N GLU A 20 4.55 34.66 -73.12
CA GLU A 20 5.43 35.62 -72.42
C GLU A 20 4.89 36.58 -71.35
N ARG A 21 5.28 36.30 -70.09
CA ARG A 21 5.93 37.31 -69.24
C ARG A 21 6.88 36.72 -68.20
N ARG A 22 8.12 37.20 -68.21
CA ARG A 22 9.17 36.91 -67.23
C ARG A 22 9.18 38.04 -66.18
N LEU A 23 9.39 37.69 -64.91
CA LEU A 23 9.60 38.58 -63.73
C LEU A 23 8.45 39.52 -63.32
N LEU A 24 7.83 39.23 -62.16
CA LEU A 24 8.17 39.88 -60.88
C LEU A 24 7.54 39.13 -59.69
N LEU A 25 8.16 39.22 -58.51
CA LEU A 25 7.89 38.39 -57.33
C LEU A 25 6.67 38.84 -56.50
N SER A 26 5.84 37.87 -56.07
CA SER A 26 5.15 37.90 -54.77
C SER A 26 4.49 36.54 -54.44
N GLY A 27 4.93 35.88 -53.37
CA GLY A 27 4.16 34.87 -52.63
C GLY A 27 3.70 33.62 -53.37
N GLY A 28 4.60 32.66 -53.59
CA GLY A 28 4.21 31.25 -53.43
C GLY A 28 4.20 30.92 -51.94
N ALA A 29 3.20 30.19 -51.46
CA ALA A 29 3.28 29.61 -50.12
C ALA A 29 4.46 28.61 -50.09
N GLY A 30 5.16 28.52 -48.96
CA GLY A 30 6.17 27.47 -48.79
C GLY A 30 5.50 26.10 -48.83
N GLN A 31 6.15 25.11 -49.45
CA GLN A 31 5.59 23.77 -49.63
C GLN A 31 6.65 22.68 -49.41
N VAL A 32 6.19 21.53 -48.90
CA VAL A 32 6.96 20.28 -48.91
C VAL A 32 7.00 19.74 -50.35
N ALA A 33 8.15 19.20 -50.75
CA ALA A 33 8.42 18.70 -52.10
C ALA A 33 8.80 17.21 -52.14
N ALA A 34 9.35 16.68 -51.04
CA ALA A 34 9.58 15.26 -50.80
C ALA A 34 9.58 14.98 -49.30
N ILE A 35 9.14 13.79 -48.90
CA ILE A 35 9.26 13.24 -47.54
C ILE A 35 9.96 11.89 -47.65
N ARG A 36 10.83 11.55 -46.71
CA ARG A 36 11.48 10.23 -46.65
C ARG A 36 11.79 9.82 -45.21
N TRP A 37 11.70 8.52 -44.99
CA TRP A 37 12.32 7.84 -43.85
C TRP A 37 13.82 7.66 -44.12
N GLU A 38 14.68 8.06 -43.18
CA GLU A 38 16.13 7.90 -43.24
C GLU A 38 16.67 7.11 -42.03
N ASP A 39 17.77 6.39 -42.25
CA ASP A 39 18.62 5.85 -41.18
C ASP A 39 19.44 6.97 -40.48
N ALA A 40 20.14 6.63 -39.39
CA ALA A 40 21.03 7.55 -38.68
C ALA A 40 22.20 8.11 -39.53
N ALA A 41 22.55 7.47 -40.66
CA ALA A 41 23.58 7.93 -41.58
C ALA A 41 23.02 8.81 -42.73
N GLY A 42 21.71 8.99 -42.82
CA GLY A 42 21.03 9.79 -43.84
C GLY A 42 20.72 9.02 -45.14
N HIS A 43 20.64 7.69 -45.10
CA HIS A 43 20.17 6.88 -46.23
C HIS A 43 18.66 6.67 -46.15
N GLU A 44 17.97 6.89 -47.27
CA GLU A 44 16.54 6.61 -47.40
C GLU A 44 16.25 5.10 -47.26
N LEU A 45 15.23 4.75 -46.46
CA LEU A 45 14.79 3.37 -46.25
C LEU A 45 14.13 2.75 -47.50
N ALA A 46 14.13 1.43 -47.59
CA ALA A 46 13.40 0.70 -48.63
C ALA A 46 11.88 0.72 -48.39
N ASP A 47 11.12 0.36 -49.44
CA ASP A 47 9.67 0.20 -49.39
C ASP A 47 9.35 -1.18 -48.79
N GLY A 48 8.44 -1.24 -47.81
CA GLY A 48 8.24 -2.43 -46.99
C GLY A 48 9.48 -2.78 -46.15
N GLN A 49 10.19 -1.76 -45.67
CA GLN A 49 11.34 -2.01 -44.79
C GLN A 49 10.85 -2.25 -43.37
N HIS A 50 11.07 -3.48 -42.88
CA HIS A 50 10.91 -3.80 -41.46
C HIS A 50 11.83 -2.94 -40.57
N VAL A 51 11.23 -2.32 -39.55
CA VAL A 51 11.90 -1.53 -38.53
C VAL A 51 11.52 -2.07 -37.15
N MET A 52 12.50 -2.25 -36.26
CA MET A 52 12.23 -2.65 -34.89
C MET A 52 11.62 -1.49 -34.07
N PRO A 53 10.64 -1.74 -33.20
CA PRO A 53 10.12 -0.74 -32.28
C PRO A 53 11.23 -0.14 -31.41
N GLY A 54 11.13 1.16 -31.15
CA GLY A 54 12.15 1.97 -30.48
C GLY A 54 13.25 2.50 -31.38
N ALA A 55 13.41 1.97 -32.60
CA ALA A 55 14.49 2.39 -33.49
C ALA A 55 14.43 3.89 -33.82
N ALA A 56 15.59 4.55 -33.72
CA ALA A 56 15.76 5.93 -34.12
C ALA A 56 15.79 6.05 -35.65
N LEU A 57 14.64 6.36 -36.23
CA LEU A 57 14.50 6.79 -37.62
C LEU A 57 14.64 8.31 -37.71
N PHE A 58 14.78 8.80 -38.93
CA PHE A 58 14.77 10.24 -39.19
C PHE A 58 13.78 10.57 -40.29
N ILE A 59 12.91 11.54 -40.02
CA ILE A 59 12.00 12.09 -41.01
C ILE A 59 12.71 13.27 -41.65
N ALA A 60 13.07 13.13 -42.92
CA ALA A 60 13.65 14.21 -43.71
C ALA A 60 12.63 14.73 -44.73
N VAL A 61 12.50 16.06 -44.80
CA VAL A 61 11.61 16.76 -45.72
C VAL A 61 12.41 17.71 -46.58
N ASP A 62 12.29 17.60 -47.91
CA ASP A 62 12.79 18.63 -48.81
C ASP A 62 11.67 19.63 -49.07
N THR A 63 11.99 20.93 -49.03
CA THR A 63 11.01 22.01 -49.08
C THR A 63 11.39 23.06 -50.13
N VAL A 64 10.40 23.87 -50.53
CA VAL A 64 10.62 25.03 -51.40
C VAL A 64 10.03 26.25 -50.73
N GLY A 65 10.88 27.23 -50.40
CA GLY A 65 10.45 28.50 -49.81
C GLY A 65 10.19 28.48 -48.30
N MET A 66 10.59 27.41 -47.58
CA MET A 66 10.37 27.22 -46.15
C MET A 66 11.63 27.38 -45.28
N ARG A 67 12.73 27.92 -45.83
CA ARG A 67 14.01 28.06 -45.08
C ARG A 67 13.84 28.94 -43.84
N GLY A 68 14.23 28.41 -42.67
CA GLY A 68 14.06 29.10 -41.39
C GLY A 68 12.61 29.14 -40.90
N SER A 69 11.81 28.14 -41.29
CA SER A 69 10.46 27.89 -40.80
C SER A 69 10.23 26.38 -40.68
N ASP A 70 9.09 25.98 -40.12
CA ASP A 70 8.79 24.57 -39.86
C ASP A 70 7.87 24.00 -40.94
N ALA A 71 8.14 22.75 -41.34
CA ALA A 71 7.23 21.94 -42.13
C ALA A 71 6.42 21.02 -41.22
N THR A 72 5.18 20.69 -41.62
CA THR A 72 4.36 19.70 -40.94
C THR A 72 4.07 18.58 -41.91
N VAL A 73 4.27 17.34 -41.46
CA VAL A 73 3.83 16.12 -42.14
C VAL A 73 2.88 15.36 -41.23
N TYR A 74 2.11 14.42 -41.77
CA TYR A 74 1.04 13.74 -41.07
C TYR A 74 1.33 12.23 -41.13
N LEU A 75 1.42 11.59 -39.97
CA LEU A 75 1.64 10.14 -39.84
C LEU A 75 0.30 9.40 -39.95
N TYR A 76 0.30 8.34 -40.73
CA TYR A 76 -0.83 7.47 -41.00
C TYR A 76 -0.44 6.00 -40.87
N GLU A 77 -1.40 5.19 -40.45
CA GLU A 77 -1.42 3.73 -40.59
C GLU A 77 -1.88 3.38 -42.02
N ASP A 78 -1.33 2.33 -42.63
CA ASP A 78 -1.65 1.88 -43.99
C ASP A 78 -2.41 0.56 -43.95
N ASP A 79 -3.73 0.64 -43.82
CA ASP A 79 -4.68 -0.50 -43.76
C ASP A 79 -4.84 -1.25 -45.10
N GLY A 80 -3.88 -1.07 -46.01
CA GLY A 80 -3.83 -1.68 -47.31
C GLY A 80 -4.95 -1.23 -48.27
N PRO A 81 -5.05 -1.88 -49.45
CA PRO A 81 -5.85 -1.37 -50.57
C PRO A 81 -7.38 -1.51 -50.43
N TRP A 82 -7.88 -1.91 -49.26
CA TRP A 82 -9.31 -2.20 -49.03
C TRP A 82 -9.97 -1.24 -48.03
N CYS A 83 -9.16 -0.56 -47.22
CA CYS A 83 -9.56 0.40 -46.20
C CYS A 83 -8.91 1.77 -46.50
N PRO A 84 -9.32 2.88 -45.87
CA PRO A 84 -8.63 4.16 -45.97
C PRO A 84 -7.60 4.34 -44.84
N ASP A 85 -6.36 4.69 -45.17
CA ASP A 85 -5.27 5.00 -44.21
C ASP A 85 -5.76 5.83 -43.00
N ASP A 86 -5.56 5.34 -41.77
CA ASP A 86 -5.99 6.04 -40.56
C ASP A 86 -4.99 7.09 -40.03
N PHE A 87 -5.51 8.26 -39.61
CA PHE A 87 -4.69 9.40 -39.22
C PHE A 87 -4.26 9.35 -37.75
N ILE A 88 -2.94 9.20 -37.53
CA ILE A 88 -2.35 9.12 -36.20
C ILE A 88 -2.07 10.51 -35.62
N LEU A 89 -1.06 11.22 -36.15
CA LEU A 89 -0.59 12.50 -35.57
C LEU A 89 0.19 13.39 -36.56
N PRO A 90 0.25 14.71 -36.34
CA PRO A 90 1.11 15.61 -37.12
C PRO A 90 2.51 15.72 -36.51
N ILE A 91 3.54 15.64 -37.36
CA ILE A 91 4.96 15.78 -36.99
C ILE A 91 5.53 17.08 -37.56
N THR A 92 6.15 17.88 -36.70
CA THR A 92 6.82 19.13 -37.09
C THR A 92 8.31 18.89 -37.37
N VAL A 93 8.77 19.29 -38.56
CA VAL A 93 10.15 19.13 -39.03
C VAL A 93 10.77 20.52 -39.28
N PRO A 94 11.74 20.98 -38.48
CA PRO A 94 12.33 22.31 -38.62
C PRO A 94 13.24 22.39 -39.85
N VAL A 95 13.07 23.43 -40.68
CA VAL A 95 13.89 23.66 -41.87
C VAL A 95 14.96 24.74 -41.60
N PRO A 96 16.27 24.44 -41.74
CA PRO A 96 17.32 25.39 -41.40
C PRO A 96 17.34 26.62 -42.34
N PRO A 97 17.81 27.81 -41.89
CA PRO A 97 17.81 29.03 -42.71
C PRO A 97 18.70 28.97 -43.97
N ASP A 98 19.71 28.10 -43.97
CA ASP A 98 20.72 27.97 -45.02
C ASP A 98 20.52 26.75 -45.94
N GLY A 99 19.63 25.81 -45.59
CA GLY A 99 19.25 24.63 -46.38
C GLY A 99 17.80 24.66 -46.87
N ASP A 100 17.46 23.77 -47.81
CA ASP A 100 16.07 23.50 -48.23
C ASP A 100 15.50 22.20 -47.60
N THR A 101 16.32 21.45 -46.86
CA THR A 101 15.98 20.16 -46.25
C THR A 101 15.90 20.30 -44.73
N GLY A 102 14.74 19.98 -44.14
CA GLY A 102 14.59 19.77 -42.69
C GLY A 102 14.74 18.29 -42.34
N ARG A 103 15.16 17.99 -41.10
CA ARG A 103 15.33 16.62 -40.60
C ARG A 103 15.08 16.56 -39.10
N VAL A 104 14.27 15.61 -38.64
CA VAL A 104 13.97 15.38 -37.22
C VAL A 104 14.13 13.88 -36.90
N GLU A 105 14.56 13.54 -35.69
CA GLU A 105 14.52 12.17 -35.19
C GLU A 105 13.08 11.78 -34.88
N TRP A 106 12.65 10.60 -35.31
CA TRP A 106 11.39 9.98 -34.91
C TRP A 106 11.70 8.57 -34.40
N ARG A 107 11.20 8.26 -33.21
CA ARG A 107 11.36 6.92 -32.64
C ARG A 107 10.16 6.09 -33.07
N ALA A 108 10.46 4.98 -33.73
CA ALA A 108 9.45 4.05 -34.20
C ALA A 108 8.64 3.53 -33.01
N ALA A 109 7.34 3.84 -32.96
CA ALA A 109 6.45 3.55 -31.84
C ALA A 109 5.20 2.85 -32.34
N TRP A 110 4.66 1.95 -31.52
CA TRP A 110 3.35 1.36 -31.76
C TRP A 110 2.27 2.41 -31.49
N HIS A 111 1.35 2.52 -32.43
CA HIS A 111 0.07 3.19 -32.30
C HIS A 111 -0.99 2.10 -32.47
N THR A 112 -2.01 2.10 -31.61
CA THR A 112 -3.03 1.03 -31.56
C THR A 112 -4.16 1.29 -32.56
N ASP A 113 -4.44 0.31 -33.39
CA ASP A 113 -5.70 0.15 -34.16
C ASP A 113 -6.91 0.32 -33.21
N SER A 114 -7.92 1.08 -33.65
CA SER A 114 -9.16 1.31 -32.88
C SER A 114 -10.43 0.89 -33.62
N ASP A 115 -10.30 0.19 -34.74
CA ASP A 115 -11.28 0.25 -35.83
C ASP A 115 -11.94 -1.10 -36.15
N TRP A 116 -11.43 -2.19 -35.58
CA TRP A 116 -12.03 -3.53 -35.67
C TRP A 116 -12.55 -4.04 -34.31
N GLY A 117 -13.88 -4.02 -34.14
CA GLY A 117 -14.52 -4.84 -33.10
C GLY A 117 -14.31 -6.33 -33.37
N GLU A 118 -14.06 -7.10 -32.32
CA GLU A 118 -13.44 -8.45 -32.32
C GLU A 118 -14.07 -9.49 -33.27
N GLU A 119 -15.35 -9.34 -33.63
CA GLU A 119 -16.10 -10.37 -34.36
C GLU A 119 -15.77 -10.55 -35.86
N TRP A 120 -15.00 -9.66 -36.51
CA TRP A 120 -14.85 -9.68 -37.98
C TRP A 120 -13.43 -9.40 -38.54
N ASN A 121 -12.38 -10.05 -38.02
CA ASN A 121 -11.04 -9.99 -38.63
C ASN A 121 -10.67 -11.27 -39.45
N PRO A 122 -10.63 -11.22 -40.80
CA PRO A 122 -10.14 -12.30 -41.65
C PRO A 122 -8.64 -12.19 -42.04
N ILE A 123 -7.94 -11.15 -41.59
CA ILE A 123 -6.49 -10.95 -41.74
C ILE A 123 -5.97 -10.34 -40.43
N GLN A 124 -5.60 -11.19 -39.45
CA GLN A 124 -4.79 -10.73 -38.31
C GLN A 124 -3.58 -9.98 -38.87
N ASP A 125 -3.45 -8.70 -38.53
CA ASP A 125 -2.31 -7.88 -38.91
C ASP A 125 -1.47 -7.57 -37.67
N PRO A 126 -0.44 -8.39 -37.38
CA PRO A 126 0.38 -8.26 -36.18
C PRO A 126 1.54 -7.26 -36.36
N ALA A 127 1.49 -6.36 -37.34
CA ALA A 127 2.62 -5.50 -37.72
C ALA A 127 2.20 -4.15 -38.35
N PRO A 128 2.04 -3.07 -37.55
CA PRO A 128 1.69 -1.74 -38.03
C PRO A 128 2.52 -1.26 -39.21
N GLU A 129 1.84 -0.86 -40.28
CA GLU A 129 2.45 -0.33 -41.50
C GLU A 129 2.28 1.19 -41.54
N TYR A 130 3.37 1.97 -41.69
CA TYR A 130 3.32 3.44 -41.56
C TYR A 130 3.73 4.24 -42.80
N ARG A 131 2.98 5.31 -43.04
CA ARG A 131 3.25 6.33 -44.07
C ARG A 131 3.20 7.75 -43.51
N LEU A 132 3.95 8.64 -44.14
CA LEU A 132 3.87 10.09 -43.88
C LEU A 132 3.38 10.82 -45.13
N TRP A 133 2.42 11.72 -44.93
CA TRP A 133 1.81 12.54 -45.97
C TRP A 133 2.09 14.04 -45.75
N ALA A 134 2.19 14.81 -46.83
CA ALA A 134 2.48 16.25 -46.79
C ALA A 134 1.27 17.12 -46.39
N SER A 135 0.06 16.56 -46.44
CA SER A 135 -1.18 17.19 -45.98
C SER A 135 -2.10 16.14 -45.35
N GLN A 136 -3.18 16.60 -44.72
CA GLN A 136 -4.21 15.75 -44.12
C GLN A 136 -5.26 15.27 -45.15
N ASP A 137 -5.23 15.80 -46.38
CA ASP A 137 -6.13 15.44 -47.47
C ASP A 137 -5.43 14.41 -48.40
N VAL A 138 -5.39 13.16 -47.95
CA VAL A 138 -4.53 12.02 -48.39
C VAL A 138 -4.51 11.70 -49.91
N PHE A 139 -5.41 12.25 -50.73
CA PHE A 139 -5.75 11.65 -52.03
C PHE A 139 -4.88 12.03 -53.24
N GLU A 140 -4.08 13.11 -53.22
CA GLU A 140 -3.21 13.50 -54.37
C GLU A 140 -1.84 14.13 -53.96
N ASP A 141 -1.40 13.98 -52.71
CA ASP A 141 -0.24 14.71 -52.16
C ASP A 141 1.06 13.90 -52.06
N VAL A 142 2.17 14.56 -51.68
CA VAL A 142 3.49 13.92 -51.49
C VAL A 142 3.48 12.99 -50.27
N CYS A 143 3.92 11.74 -50.44
CA CYS A 143 4.04 10.75 -49.37
C CYS A 143 5.39 10.00 -49.34
N THR A 144 5.65 9.26 -48.26
CA THR A 144 6.79 8.35 -48.12
C THR A 144 6.54 6.98 -48.76
N ARG A 145 7.60 6.18 -48.83
CA ARG A 145 7.53 4.72 -48.86
C ARG A 145 6.87 4.17 -47.58
N LEU A 146 6.40 2.93 -47.68
CA LEU A 146 5.91 2.16 -46.55
C LEU A 146 7.08 1.67 -45.68
N ILE A 147 6.92 1.71 -44.37
CA ILE A 147 7.73 0.95 -43.40
C ILE A 147 6.80 0.06 -42.59
N GLU A 148 7.30 -1.10 -42.17
CA GLU A 148 6.55 -2.09 -41.40
C GLU A 148 7.19 -2.21 -40.02
N LEU A 149 6.44 -2.12 -38.93
CA LEU A 149 6.96 -2.44 -37.61
C LEU A 149 7.18 -3.95 -37.48
N SER A 150 8.35 -4.33 -36.97
CA SER A 150 8.63 -5.73 -36.63
C SER A 150 7.95 -6.06 -35.30
N THR A 151 7.19 -7.14 -35.23
CA THR A 151 6.63 -7.68 -33.99
C THR A 151 7.76 -8.25 -33.11
N PRO A 152 7.97 -7.73 -31.88
CA PRO A 152 8.80 -8.39 -30.88
C PRO A 152 8.33 -9.82 -30.59
N ALA A 153 9.26 -10.71 -30.27
CA ALA A 153 8.94 -12.08 -29.87
C ALA A 153 8.68 -12.12 -28.35
N LEU A 154 7.42 -12.31 -27.97
CA LEU A 154 7.01 -12.58 -26.59
C LEU A 154 7.13 -14.09 -26.32
N GLN A 155 7.70 -14.46 -25.17
CA GLN A 155 7.91 -15.86 -24.81
C GLN A 155 8.00 -16.06 -23.30
N TRP A 156 7.21 -17.00 -22.78
CA TRP A 156 7.42 -17.57 -21.44
C TRP A 156 8.71 -18.37 -21.37
N LYS A 157 9.45 -18.19 -20.27
CA LYS A 157 10.68 -18.94 -19.98
C LYS A 157 10.68 -19.41 -18.53
N THR A 158 11.30 -20.54 -18.24
CA THR A 158 11.70 -20.90 -16.87
C THR A 158 12.63 -19.83 -16.28
N GLN A 159 12.76 -19.75 -14.95
CA GLN A 159 13.75 -18.88 -14.28
C GLN A 159 15.19 -19.04 -14.81
N THR A 160 15.52 -20.20 -15.38
CA THR A 160 16.86 -20.49 -15.98
C THR A 160 17.00 -20.03 -17.43
N GLY A 161 15.95 -19.44 -18.03
CA GLY A 161 15.92 -18.95 -19.40
C GLY A 161 15.67 -20.01 -20.47
N GLN A 162 15.20 -21.22 -20.12
CA GLN A 162 14.66 -22.16 -21.11
C GLN A 162 13.24 -21.75 -21.50
N PRO A 163 12.88 -21.71 -22.80
CA PRO A 163 11.51 -21.54 -23.27
C PRO A 163 10.50 -22.50 -22.62
N LEU A 164 9.29 -22.00 -22.44
CA LEU A 164 8.07 -22.74 -22.15
C LEU A 164 7.10 -22.59 -23.34
N SER A 165 6.08 -23.43 -23.38
CA SER A 165 5.03 -23.47 -24.40
C SER A 165 3.70 -23.91 -23.78
N ALA A 166 2.59 -23.77 -24.49
CA ALA A 166 1.27 -24.21 -24.04
C ALA A 166 1.12 -25.74 -23.79
N ASP A 167 2.13 -26.57 -24.11
CA ASP A 167 2.18 -27.99 -23.71
C ASP A 167 2.91 -28.20 -22.34
N ASP A 168 3.51 -27.14 -21.76
CA ASP A 168 4.34 -27.21 -20.55
C ASP A 168 3.58 -26.76 -19.29
N VAL A 169 3.24 -27.72 -18.43
CA VAL A 169 2.62 -27.45 -17.12
C VAL A 169 3.65 -27.01 -16.08
N VAL A 170 3.44 -25.83 -15.49
CA VAL A 170 4.32 -25.22 -14.48
C VAL A 170 3.72 -25.36 -13.08
N GLU A 171 4.45 -25.99 -12.15
CA GLU A 171 4.00 -26.08 -10.74
C GLU A 171 3.76 -24.68 -10.13
N GLU A 172 2.64 -24.50 -9.44
CA GLU A 172 2.28 -23.25 -8.78
C GLU A 172 3.33 -22.80 -7.75
N GLY A 173 3.55 -21.49 -7.65
CA GLY A 173 4.60 -20.89 -6.84
C GLY A 173 5.97 -20.90 -7.51
N THR A 174 6.09 -21.40 -8.75
CA THR A 174 7.34 -21.39 -9.52
C THR A 174 7.57 -20.01 -10.15
N PHE A 175 8.82 -19.53 -10.09
CA PHE A 175 9.20 -18.34 -10.85
C PHE A 175 9.39 -18.67 -12.33
N VAL A 176 8.57 -18.03 -13.16
CA VAL A 176 8.72 -17.94 -14.62
C VAL A 176 9.22 -16.55 -15.01
N CYS A 177 9.71 -16.44 -16.23
CA CYS A 177 10.20 -15.21 -16.83
C CYS A 177 9.37 -14.87 -18.06
N LEU A 178 8.74 -13.69 -18.01
CA LEU A 178 8.20 -13.03 -19.18
C LEU A 178 9.40 -12.50 -19.97
N SER A 179 9.51 -12.87 -21.25
CA SER A 179 10.63 -12.46 -22.10
C SER A 179 10.14 -11.78 -23.35
N VAL A 180 10.76 -10.65 -23.69
CA VAL A 180 10.58 -9.96 -24.96
C VAL A 180 11.93 -9.87 -25.67
N ASP A 181 11.99 -10.31 -26.92
CA ASP A 181 13.17 -10.18 -27.79
C ASP A 181 12.81 -9.37 -29.06
N GLY A 182 13.78 -8.67 -29.64
CA GLY A 182 13.60 -7.88 -30.87
C GLY A 182 13.36 -6.37 -30.67
N LEU A 183 13.47 -5.84 -29.45
CA LEU A 183 13.33 -4.40 -29.18
C LEU A 183 14.62 -3.63 -29.48
N ALA A 184 14.52 -2.39 -30.03
CA ALA A 184 15.65 -1.55 -30.42
C ALA A 184 15.86 -0.33 -29.48
N PHE A 185 15.76 -0.59 -28.18
CA PHE A 185 15.85 0.38 -27.08
C PHE A 185 17.23 0.36 -26.41
N ASP A 186 17.49 1.29 -25.49
CA ASP A 186 18.71 1.31 -24.68
C ASP A 186 18.66 0.19 -23.62
N ALA A 187 19.82 -0.33 -23.19
CA ALA A 187 19.89 -1.31 -22.11
C ALA A 187 19.47 -0.72 -20.74
N ALA A 188 19.37 0.61 -20.62
CA ALA A 188 18.78 1.30 -19.48
C ALA A 188 17.24 1.36 -19.51
N ASP A 189 16.61 1.12 -20.66
CA ASP A 189 15.15 1.17 -20.79
C ASP A 189 14.51 -0.09 -20.16
N THR A 190 13.35 0.12 -19.52
CA THR A 190 12.55 -0.92 -18.87
C THR A 190 11.13 -0.90 -19.39
N PHE A 191 10.52 -2.07 -19.55
CA PHE A 191 9.12 -2.22 -19.94
C PHE A 191 8.31 -2.79 -18.78
N THR A 192 6.98 -2.74 -18.88
CA THR A 192 6.09 -3.46 -17.96
C THR A 192 5.18 -4.39 -18.75
N ALA A 193 4.71 -5.44 -18.09
CA ALA A 193 3.74 -6.36 -18.65
C ALA A 193 2.67 -6.72 -17.61
N ALA A 194 1.50 -7.07 -18.11
CA ALA A 194 0.40 -7.70 -17.38
C ALA A 194 0.27 -9.18 -17.74
N VAL A 195 -0.17 -10.00 -16.80
CA VAL A 195 -0.50 -11.42 -16.97
C VAL A 195 -2.01 -11.56 -16.83
N TRP A 196 -2.59 -12.37 -17.71
CA TRP A 196 -4.03 -12.61 -17.83
C TRP A 196 -4.26 -14.12 -17.91
N GLU A 197 -5.44 -14.53 -17.49
CA GLU A 197 -5.98 -15.89 -17.63
C GLU A 197 -6.78 -15.96 -18.94
N ASP A 198 -6.63 -17.05 -19.71
CA ASP A 198 -7.34 -17.25 -21.00
C ASP A 198 -8.68 -17.97 -20.76
N ASP A 199 -9.76 -17.21 -20.61
CA ASP A 199 -11.11 -17.72 -20.32
C ASP A 199 -11.87 -18.15 -21.59
N TRP A 200 -11.17 -18.25 -22.72
CA TRP A 200 -11.78 -18.48 -24.02
C TRP A 200 -12.33 -19.92 -24.19
N PRO A 201 -13.59 -20.11 -24.64
CA PRO A 201 -14.48 -19.15 -25.28
C PRO A 201 -15.71 -18.80 -24.41
N VAL A 202 -15.56 -18.71 -23.08
CA VAL A 202 -16.69 -18.67 -22.13
C VAL A 202 -16.98 -17.26 -21.61
N THR A 203 -15.94 -16.51 -21.27
CA THR A 203 -16.01 -15.21 -20.56
C THR A 203 -14.96 -14.20 -21.07
N ASP A 204 -14.92 -13.01 -20.48
CA ASP A 204 -13.83 -12.04 -20.67
C ASP A 204 -12.67 -12.46 -19.76
N ASP A 205 -11.43 -12.40 -20.26
CA ASP A 205 -10.20 -12.83 -19.57
C ASP A 205 -9.92 -12.12 -18.24
N ASP A 206 -9.66 -12.89 -17.17
CA ASP A 206 -9.38 -12.34 -15.85
C ASP A 206 -7.96 -11.73 -15.71
N TYR A 207 -7.89 -10.59 -15.01
CA TYR A 207 -6.63 -9.89 -14.73
C TYR A 207 -5.90 -10.53 -13.55
N VAL A 208 -4.75 -11.15 -13.82
CA VAL A 208 -4.01 -11.92 -12.82
C VAL A 208 -2.99 -11.03 -12.11
N ALA A 209 -2.09 -10.40 -12.86
CA ALA A 209 -0.99 -9.60 -12.31
C ALA A 209 -0.55 -8.50 -13.28
N GLY A 210 0.17 -7.48 -12.80
CA GLY A 210 0.76 -6.49 -13.70
C GLY A 210 1.81 -5.60 -13.07
N SER A 211 2.27 -4.61 -13.84
CA SER A 211 3.48 -3.83 -13.53
C SER A 211 4.73 -4.72 -13.35
N ILE A 212 4.78 -5.90 -14.00
CA ILE A 212 5.95 -6.77 -13.96
C ILE A 212 7.06 -6.08 -14.76
N VAL A 213 8.09 -5.59 -14.08
CA VAL A 213 9.16 -4.82 -14.74
C VAL A 213 10.10 -5.75 -15.51
N LEU A 214 10.11 -5.60 -16.82
CA LEU A 214 11.04 -6.24 -17.74
C LEU A 214 12.31 -5.38 -17.86
N THR A 215 13.44 -5.93 -17.42
CA THR A 215 14.76 -5.29 -17.45
C THR A 215 15.67 -5.93 -18.49
N HIS A 216 16.66 -5.17 -19.01
CA HIS A 216 17.61 -5.68 -20.00
C HIS A 216 18.40 -6.88 -19.44
N HIS A 217 18.33 -8.01 -20.13
CA HIS A 217 19.03 -9.24 -19.74
C HIS A 217 20.30 -9.44 -20.57
N ALA A 218 20.16 -9.49 -21.90
CA ALA A 218 21.27 -9.63 -22.84
C ALA A 218 20.84 -9.32 -24.28
N ALA A 219 21.75 -8.84 -25.14
CA ALA A 219 21.46 -8.54 -26.55
C ALA A 219 20.23 -7.63 -26.71
N ASN A 220 19.14 -8.09 -27.33
CA ASN A 220 17.86 -7.39 -27.47
C ASN A 220 16.75 -8.08 -26.64
N GLU A 221 17.13 -8.82 -25.59
CA GLU A 221 16.22 -9.55 -24.70
C GLU A 221 16.02 -8.79 -23.37
N TRP A 222 14.76 -8.49 -23.06
CA TRP A 222 14.32 -7.99 -21.77
C TRP A 222 13.55 -9.09 -21.03
N ARG A 223 13.71 -9.18 -19.70
CA ARG A 223 13.07 -10.19 -18.85
C ARG A 223 12.51 -9.58 -17.57
N GLY A 224 11.30 -10.02 -17.23
CA GLY A 224 10.63 -9.78 -15.95
C GLY A 224 10.32 -11.13 -15.30
N ALA A 225 10.21 -11.17 -13.97
CA ALA A 225 9.89 -12.41 -13.25
C ALA A 225 8.47 -12.34 -12.68
N TRP A 226 7.68 -13.37 -12.95
CA TRP A 226 6.39 -13.61 -12.31
C TRP A 226 6.48 -14.91 -11.52
N GLN A 227 5.75 -14.99 -10.42
CA GLN A 227 5.60 -16.22 -9.65
C GLN A 227 4.22 -16.77 -9.97
N THR A 228 4.14 -17.97 -10.55
CA THR A 228 2.86 -18.57 -10.91
C THR A 228 1.98 -18.73 -9.68
N TYR A 229 0.69 -18.44 -9.82
CA TYR A 229 -0.34 -18.85 -8.89
C TYR A 229 -1.57 -19.29 -9.65
N TRP A 230 -2.43 -20.04 -8.98
CA TRP A 230 -3.72 -20.43 -9.53
C TRP A 230 -4.74 -19.31 -9.26
N THR A 231 -5.42 -18.94 -10.32
CA THR A 231 -6.74 -18.30 -10.45
C THR A 231 -7.51 -19.23 -11.42
N ASP A 232 -8.83 -19.42 -11.21
CA ASP A 232 -9.81 -20.12 -12.09
C ASP A 232 -11.15 -20.09 -11.34
N ASP A 233 -12.24 -19.68 -11.99
CA ASP A 233 -13.58 -19.63 -11.39
C ASP A 233 -14.21 -21.03 -11.16
N ASN A 234 -13.64 -22.07 -11.78
CA ASN A 234 -14.05 -23.46 -11.62
C ASN A 234 -13.15 -24.25 -10.66
N LEU A 235 -13.78 -24.76 -9.60
CA LEU A 235 -13.14 -25.75 -8.73
C LEU A 235 -12.83 -27.05 -9.49
N PRO A 236 -11.68 -27.71 -9.23
CA PRO A 236 -11.28 -28.93 -9.91
C PRO A 236 -12.35 -30.05 -9.87
N GLY A 237 -13.01 -30.26 -11.01
CA GLY A 237 -14.05 -31.27 -11.18
C GLY A 237 -15.45 -30.77 -11.56
N GLU A 238 -15.63 -29.48 -11.86
CA GLU A 238 -16.77 -29.01 -12.66
C GLU A 238 -16.77 -29.65 -14.08
N MET A 239 -17.86 -29.51 -14.85
CA MET A 239 -18.04 -30.29 -16.10
C MET A 239 -17.29 -29.76 -17.33
N PHE A 240 -16.61 -28.63 -17.20
CA PHE A 240 -15.64 -28.11 -18.15
C PHE A 240 -14.24 -28.32 -17.58
N THR A 241 -13.25 -28.54 -18.44
CA THR A 241 -11.89 -28.87 -17.99
C THR A 241 -11.24 -27.61 -17.44
N ASP A 242 -10.94 -27.59 -16.13
CA ASP A 242 -10.03 -26.62 -15.51
C ASP A 242 -8.80 -26.47 -16.43
N ASN A 243 -8.52 -25.24 -16.86
CA ASN A 243 -7.34 -24.90 -17.62
C ASN A 243 -6.89 -23.51 -17.15
N PRO A 244 -5.91 -23.44 -16.24
CA PRO A 244 -5.32 -22.17 -15.83
C PRO A 244 -4.20 -21.81 -16.81
N ASP A 245 -4.57 -21.51 -18.05
CA ASP A 245 -3.66 -21.02 -19.08
C ASP A 245 -3.43 -19.51 -18.94
N TYR A 246 -2.16 -19.13 -18.77
CA TYR A 246 -1.76 -17.74 -18.63
C TYR A 246 -1.00 -17.22 -19.84
N TYR A 247 -1.42 -16.08 -20.37
CA TYR A 247 -0.64 -15.28 -21.31
C TYR A 247 -0.19 -13.97 -20.66
N PHE A 248 0.73 -13.25 -21.32
CA PHE A 248 1.12 -11.91 -20.89
C PHE A 248 1.07 -10.90 -22.02
N VAL A 249 0.67 -9.68 -21.67
CA VAL A 249 0.56 -8.53 -22.56
C VAL A 249 1.66 -7.53 -22.25
N LEU A 250 2.35 -7.04 -23.27
CA LEU A 250 3.39 -6.01 -23.13
C LEU A 250 2.75 -4.60 -23.12
N ASP A 251 2.87 -3.90 -21.98
CA ASP A 251 2.21 -2.61 -21.75
C ASP A 251 2.70 -1.54 -22.74
N GLY A 252 1.76 -0.82 -23.34
CA GLY A 252 2.05 0.21 -24.34
C GLY A 252 2.44 -0.33 -25.74
N PHE A 253 2.45 -1.65 -25.92
CA PHE A 253 2.60 -2.31 -27.22
C PHE A 253 1.35 -3.11 -27.61
N GLY A 254 0.56 -3.61 -26.65
CA GLY A 254 -0.66 -4.37 -26.93
C GLY A 254 -0.39 -5.73 -27.58
N LEU A 255 0.77 -6.31 -27.30
CA LEU A 255 1.22 -7.59 -27.84
C LEU A 255 1.11 -8.68 -26.80
N GLU A 256 0.65 -9.85 -27.22
CA GLU A 256 0.31 -11.00 -26.39
C GLU A 256 1.32 -12.14 -26.59
N SER A 257 1.49 -13.00 -25.60
CA SER A 257 2.29 -14.23 -25.68
C SER A 257 1.43 -15.46 -26.01
N ASP A 258 2.06 -16.56 -26.40
CA ASP A 258 1.44 -17.89 -26.24
C ASP A 258 1.11 -18.14 -24.73
N THR A 259 0.18 -19.04 -24.43
CA THR A 259 -0.19 -19.43 -23.06
C THR A 259 0.79 -20.42 -22.40
N ILE A 260 0.69 -20.59 -21.07
CA ILE A 260 1.28 -21.68 -20.27
C ILE A 260 0.29 -22.17 -19.20
N ASP A 261 0.22 -23.48 -18.97
CA ASP A 261 -0.60 -24.07 -17.91
C ASP A 261 0.09 -23.99 -16.54
N VAL A 262 -0.67 -23.79 -15.46
CA VAL A 262 -0.17 -23.93 -14.06
C VAL A 262 -0.77 -25.16 -13.36
N ALA A 263 0.00 -25.84 -12.51
CA ALA A 263 -0.47 -26.97 -11.68
C ALA A 263 -0.57 -26.60 -10.20
N PHE A 264 -1.76 -26.75 -9.60
CA PHE A 264 -2.06 -26.36 -8.20
C PHE A 264 -1.06 -26.93 -7.18
N GLY A 265 -0.39 -26.03 -6.46
CA GLY A 265 0.69 -26.30 -5.51
C GLY A 265 0.26 -26.25 -4.05
N ALA A 266 1.21 -26.50 -3.14
CA ALA A 266 0.92 -26.77 -1.73
C ALA A 266 0.91 -25.52 -0.81
N SER A 267 1.95 -24.69 -0.84
CA SER A 267 2.08 -23.46 -0.03
C SER A 267 3.23 -22.59 -0.54
N PHE A 268 3.00 -21.28 -0.70
CA PHE A 268 3.99 -20.27 -1.08
C PHE A 268 3.39 -18.86 -0.88
N GLY A 269 4.17 -17.80 -1.11
CA GLY A 269 3.66 -16.43 -1.05
C GLY A 269 3.59 -15.76 -2.42
N ILE A 270 2.42 -15.25 -2.76
CA ILE A 270 2.13 -14.49 -3.98
C ILE A 270 2.52 -13.02 -3.77
N PRO A 271 3.48 -12.47 -4.52
CA PRO A 271 3.88 -11.06 -4.39
C PRO A 271 2.88 -10.14 -5.11
N VAL A 272 1.93 -9.56 -4.38
CA VAL A 272 0.90 -8.68 -4.94
C VAL A 272 1.35 -7.22 -5.08
N ARG A 273 2.38 -6.80 -4.32
CA ARG A 273 2.98 -5.48 -4.46
C ARG A 273 4.44 -5.50 -4.03
N ARG A 274 5.30 -4.87 -4.83
CA ARG A 274 6.69 -4.55 -4.43
C ARG A 274 6.83 -3.06 -4.16
N HIS A 275 7.58 -2.70 -3.12
CA HIS A 275 8.01 -1.33 -2.91
C HIS A 275 9.05 -0.92 -3.98
N THR A 276 9.21 0.37 -4.23
CA THR A 276 9.96 0.90 -5.40
C THR A 276 11.46 1.15 -5.17
N ALA A 277 12.00 0.94 -3.95
CA ALA A 277 13.33 1.43 -3.58
C ALA A 277 14.10 0.51 -2.59
N GLY A 278 14.63 -0.62 -3.08
CA GLY A 278 15.54 -1.50 -2.32
C GLY A 278 14.89 -2.77 -1.80
N THR A 279 14.67 -2.85 -0.48
CA THR A 279 13.97 -3.96 0.20
C THR A 279 13.06 -3.39 1.30
N GLY A 280 11.75 -3.63 1.21
CA GLY A 280 10.75 -3.06 2.10
C GLY A 280 10.50 -3.89 3.35
N VAL A 281 9.40 -3.58 4.04
CA VAL A 281 8.86 -4.39 5.13
C VAL A 281 7.97 -5.48 4.52
N PRO A 282 8.18 -6.78 4.80
CA PRO A 282 7.24 -7.81 4.37
C PRO A 282 5.91 -7.67 5.12
N LEU A 283 4.83 -7.39 4.38
CA LEU A 283 3.44 -7.49 4.84
C LEU A 283 2.86 -8.80 4.33
N ILE A 284 2.47 -9.70 5.23
CA ILE A 284 1.97 -11.03 4.89
C ILE A 284 0.49 -11.12 5.24
N LEU A 285 -0.33 -11.31 4.23
CA LEU A 285 -1.77 -11.55 4.32
C LEU A 285 -2.00 -13.08 4.40
N ILE A 286 -2.68 -13.52 5.45
CA ILE A 286 -2.83 -14.94 5.81
C ILE A 286 -4.32 -15.25 5.87
N HIS A 287 -4.80 -16.01 4.88
CA HIS A 287 -6.22 -16.29 4.68
C HIS A 287 -6.82 -17.21 5.75
N GLY A 288 -8.15 -17.29 5.77
CA GLY A 288 -8.93 -18.06 6.71
C GLY A 288 -9.08 -19.54 6.36
N ASN A 289 -9.91 -20.22 7.16
CA ASN A 289 -10.33 -21.61 6.94
C ASN A 289 -11.19 -21.69 5.67
N ASN A 290 -11.02 -22.73 4.84
CA ASN A 290 -11.71 -22.91 3.55
C ASN A 290 -11.32 -21.91 2.44
N SER A 291 -10.66 -20.79 2.77
CA SER A 291 -10.17 -19.81 1.77
C SER A 291 -9.15 -20.40 0.79
N ASP A 292 -8.48 -21.51 1.10
CA ASP A 292 -7.59 -22.25 0.19
C ASP A 292 -8.29 -22.92 -1.00
N LYS A 293 -9.63 -22.81 -1.05
CA LYS A 293 -10.51 -23.28 -2.13
C LYS A 293 -11.08 -22.14 -2.97
N HIS A 294 -10.59 -20.92 -2.79
CA HIS A 294 -10.98 -19.75 -3.56
C HIS A 294 -9.73 -19.11 -4.21
N PRO A 295 -9.08 -19.79 -5.17
CA PRO A 295 -7.93 -19.25 -5.88
C PRO A 295 -8.30 -18.03 -6.75
N ASP A 296 -9.49 -18.07 -7.36
CA ASP A 296 -10.21 -16.97 -8.03
C ASP A 296 -10.17 -15.65 -7.24
N ASP A 297 -10.67 -15.64 -6.01
CA ASP A 297 -10.74 -14.45 -5.14
C ASP A 297 -9.38 -14.17 -4.44
N LEU A 298 -8.27 -14.64 -5.01
CA LEU A 298 -6.91 -14.55 -4.46
C LEU A 298 -6.85 -15.02 -3.00
N TYR A 299 -7.48 -16.17 -2.73
CA TYR A 299 -7.66 -16.74 -1.38
C TYR A 299 -8.44 -15.82 -0.42
N ARG A 300 -9.43 -15.10 -0.98
CA ARG A 300 -10.25 -14.04 -0.37
C ARG A 300 -9.51 -12.78 0.05
N TRP A 301 -8.52 -12.39 -0.74
CA TRP A 301 -7.79 -11.13 -0.54
C TRP A 301 -7.94 -10.13 -1.68
N ALA A 302 -8.61 -10.47 -2.79
CA ALA A 302 -8.70 -9.60 -3.97
C ALA A 302 -9.17 -8.18 -3.63
N THR A 303 -10.30 -8.04 -2.93
CA THR A 303 -10.84 -6.72 -2.51
C THR A 303 -9.84 -5.87 -1.71
N PHE A 304 -9.05 -6.47 -0.81
CA PHE A 304 -8.03 -5.72 -0.06
C PHE A 304 -6.79 -5.42 -0.91
N VAL A 305 -6.43 -6.31 -1.84
CA VAL A 305 -5.33 -6.10 -2.80
C VAL A 305 -5.68 -4.98 -3.79
N ASP A 306 -6.91 -4.90 -4.26
CA ASP A 306 -7.43 -3.77 -5.04
C ASP A 306 -7.37 -2.46 -4.26
N TYR A 307 -7.77 -2.47 -2.98
CA TYR A 307 -7.62 -1.31 -2.13
C TYR A 307 -6.13 -0.89 -1.98
N ILE A 308 -5.21 -1.85 -1.83
CA ILE A 308 -3.76 -1.59 -1.78
C ILE A 308 -3.25 -0.98 -3.10
N ALA A 309 -3.71 -1.50 -4.25
CA ALA A 309 -3.35 -1.01 -5.58
C ALA A 309 -3.89 0.41 -5.83
N ALA A 310 -5.11 0.71 -5.37
CA ALA A 310 -5.71 2.04 -5.44
C ALA A 310 -5.05 3.06 -4.47
N HIS A 311 -4.43 2.59 -3.38
CA HIS A 311 -3.80 3.43 -2.35
C HIS A 311 -2.29 3.18 -2.19
N PRO A 312 -1.48 3.30 -3.26
CA PRO A 312 -0.08 2.86 -3.25
C PRO A 312 0.81 3.65 -2.27
N GLN A 313 0.38 4.84 -1.86
CA GLN A 313 1.05 5.67 -0.85
C GLN A 313 0.81 5.19 0.59
N ALA A 314 -0.34 4.56 0.87
CA ALA A 314 -0.64 3.99 2.19
C ALA A 314 0.21 2.75 2.50
N PHE A 315 0.75 2.11 1.47
CA PHE A 315 1.60 0.92 1.57
C PHE A 315 3.04 1.15 1.07
N ALA A 316 3.48 2.40 0.94
CA ALA A 316 4.77 2.80 0.34
C ALA A 316 5.96 1.94 0.80
N GLU A 317 6.02 1.63 2.10
CA GLU A 317 7.11 0.93 2.79
C GLU A 317 7.07 -0.60 2.67
N TYR A 318 5.98 -1.18 2.16
CA TYR A 318 5.69 -2.61 2.26
C TYR A 318 5.91 -3.36 0.94
N ASP A 319 6.59 -4.51 1.04
CA ASP A 319 6.48 -5.61 0.08
C ASP A 319 5.33 -6.50 0.55
N VAL A 320 4.24 -6.55 -0.22
CA VAL A 320 3.00 -7.22 0.19
C VAL A 320 2.88 -8.59 -0.47
N TYR A 321 2.52 -9.58 0.35
CA TYR A 321 2.38 -10.97 -0.04
C TYR A 321 1.05 -11.56 0.44
N VAL A 322 0.32 -12.26 -0.43
CA VAL A 322 -0.73 -13.20 -0.01
C VAL A 322 -0.09 -14.56 0.19
N TRP A 323 -0.16 -15.12 1.40
CA TRP A 323 0.44 -16.42 1.69
C TRP A 323 -0.59 -17.55 1.52
N LYS A 324 -0.46 -18.29 0.42
CA LYS A 324 -1.19 -19.53 0.19
C LYS A 324 -0.69 -20.59 1.15
N HIS A 325 -1.62 -21.22 1.86
CA HIS A 325 -1.37 -22.44 2.62
C HIS A 325 -2.60 -23.34 2.63
N THR A 326 -2.43 -24.64 2.87
CA THR A 326 -3.60 -25.52 3.00
C THR A 326 -4.21 -25.46 4.40
N THR A 327 -5.51 -25.17 4.47
CA THR A 327 -6.29 -25.09 5.72
C THR A 327 -6.62 -26.49 6.27
N ALA A 328 -6.45 -27.53 5.44
CA ALA A 328 -6.63 -28.92 5.82
C ALA A 328 -5.55 -29.44 6.80
N LEU A 329 -4.38 -28.81 6.89
CA LEU A 329 -3.36 -29.11 7.90
C LEU A 329 -3.79 -28.61 9.29
N PRO A 330 -3.32 -29.23 10.40
CA PRO A 330 -3.53 -28.69 11.73
C PRO A 330 -2.86 -27.33 11.88
N ILE A 331 -3.47 -26.41 12.64
CA ILE A 331 -2.89 -25.08 12.92
C ILE A 331 -1.49 -25.23 13.55
N GLY A 332 -1.36 -26.19 14.47
CA GLY A 332 -0.11 -26.47 15.20
C GLY A 332 0.14 -25.44 16.29
N PHE A 333 -0.70 -25.42 17.32
CA PHE A 333 -0.55 -24.52 18.47
C PHE A 333 0.81 -24.64 19.19
N THR A 334 1.49 -25.77 19.04
CA THR A 334 2.85 -26.04 19.55
C THR A 334 3.94 -26.03 18.47
N ALA A 335 3.59 -25.63 17.23
CA ALA A 335 4.42 -25.70 16.02
C ALA A 335 5.11 -27.06 15.83
N ALA A 336 4.33 -28.14 16.03
CA ALA A 336 4.75 -29.46 15.60
C ALA A 336 4.86 -29.49 14.07
N ALA A 337 5.83 -30.25 13.54
CA ALA A 337 6.04 -30.35 12.10
C ALA A 337 4.79 -30.84 11.36
N MET A 338 4.64 -30.44 10.08
CA MET A 338 3.43 -30.67 9.27
C MET A 338 2.19 -29.94 9.83
N SER A 339 2.38 -28.68 10.26
CA SER A 339 1.31 -27.79 10.68
C SER A 339 1.36 -26.46 9.90
N GLN A 340 0.26 -25.71 9.92
CA GLN A 340 0.20 -24.39 9.28
C GLN A 340 1.24 -23.42 9.89
N ALA A 341 1.42 -23.42 11.22
CA ALA A 341 2.43 -22.59 11.87
C ALA A 341 3.90 -22.97 11.53
N ASP A 342 4.17 -24.26 11.28
CA ASP A 342 5.47 -24.74 10.78
C ASP A 342 5.69 -24.31 9.32
N ALA A 343 4.66 -24.40 8.47
CA ALA A 343 4.71 -23.91 7.09
C ALA A 343 4.92 -22.38 7.02
N LEU A 344 4.27 -21.59 7.89
CA LEU A 344 4.47 -20.15 7.97
C LEU A 344 5.90 -19.79 8.38
N ALA A 345 6.49 -20.56 9.31
CA ALA A 345 7.89 -20.40 9.69
C ALA A 345 8.86 -20.74 8.55
N GLN A 346 8.56 -21.78 7.76
CA GLN A 346 9.34 -22.14 6.58
C GLN A 346 9.27 -21.04 5.51
N TYR A 347 8.10 -20.46 5.26
CA TYR A 347 7.96 -19.32 4.34
C TYR A 347 8.73 -18.08 4.81
N ILE A 348 8.54 -17.65 6.07
CA ILE A 348 9.17 -16.43 6.60
C ILE A 348 10.71 -16.54 6.69
N TYR A 349 11.23 -17.67 7.18
CA TYR A 349 12.66 -17.84 7.44
C TYR A 349 13.44 -18.57 6.33
N GLY A 350 12.75 -19.35 5.50
CA GLY A 350 13.34 -20.11 4.38
C GLY A 350 13.24 -19.38 3.05
N ASP A 351 12.03 -18.92 2.69
CA ASP A 351 11.76 -18.34 1.37
C ASP A 351 11.98 -16.82 1.36
N LEU A 352 11.37 -16.09 2.29
CA LEU A 352 11.62 -14.66 2.48
C LEU A 352 12.96 -14.38 3.17
N GLN A 353 13.45 -15.33 3.99
CA GLN A 353 14.73 -15.22 4.71
C GLN A 353 14.83 -14.02 5.65
N VAL A 354 13.73 -13.72 6.36
CA VAL A 354 13.66 -12.64 7.35
C VAL A 354 14.60 -12.90 8.52
N GLY A 355 15.35 -11.87 8.95
CA GLY A 355 16.34 -11.98 10.03
C GLY A 355 17.61 -12.77 9.66
N VAL A 356 17.74 -13.24 8.41
CA VAL A 356 18.91 -14.00 7.95
C VAL A 356 19.99 -13.03 7.45
N SER A 357 21.16 -13.02 8.08
CA SER A 357 22.21 -12.05 7.75
C SER A 357 22.67 -12.12 6.29
N GLY A 358 22.59 -10.99 5.57
CA GLY A 358 23.03 -10.86 4.18
C GLY A 358 21.94 -11.10 3.12
N THR A 359 20.69 -11.27 3.53
CA THR A 359 19.52 -11.37 2.65
C THR A 359 18.77 -10.03 2.57
N ALA A 360 17.72 -9.97 1.75
CA ALA A 360 16.88 -8.77 1.58
C ALA A 360 16.28 -8.26 2.90
N TYR A 361 15.89 -9.17 3.79
CA TYR A 361 15.14 -8.88 5.01
C TYR A 361 15.98 -9.18 6.27
N ALA A 362 17.31 -9.06 6.16
CA ALA A 362 18.26 -9.40 7.22
C ALA A 362 18.05 -8.65 8.55
N ASP A 363 17.68 -7.37 8.46
CA ASP A 363 17.50 -6.45 9.59
C ASP A 363 16.06 -5.93 9.71
N THR A 364 15.08 -6.63 9.12
CA THR A 364 13.64 -6.24 9.15
C THR A 364 12.82 -7.18 10.04
N GLN A 365 11.63 -6.71 10.41
CA GLN A 365 10.54 -7.51 10.97
C GLN A 365 9.44 -7.68 9.94
N VAL A 366 8.59 -8.70 10.07
CA VAL A 366 7.36 -8.85 9.27
C VAL A 366 6.17 -8.16 9.92
N MET A 367 5.26 -7.65 9.10
CA MET A 367 3.91 -7.28 9.50
C MET A 367 2.94 -8.39 9.07
N LEU A 368 2.04 -8.80 9.95
CA LEU A 368 1.09 -9.89 9.68
C LEU A 368 -0.36 -9.38 9.70
N VAL A 369 -1.18 -9.82 8.75
CA VAL A 369 -2.64 -9.69 8.79
C VAL A 369 -3.24 -11.08 8.61
N GLY A 370 -3.94 -11.58 9.62
CA GLY A 370 -4.52 -12.92 9.60
C GLY A 370 -6.04 -12.89 9.73
N HIS A 371 -6.75 -13.41 8.74
CA HIS A 371 -8.19 -13.63 8.81
C HIS A 371 -8.50 -14.97 9.47
N SER A 372 -9.54 -15.03 10.30
CA SER A 372 -10.09 -16.28 10.83
C SER A 372 -8.99 -17.19 11.44
N GLN A 373 -8.91 -18.44 11.00
CA GLN A 373 -7.85 -19.40 11.29
C GLN A 373 -6.44 -18.85 11.08
N GLY A 374 -6.19 -18.07 10.02
CA GLY A 374 -4.91 -17.44 9.73
C GLY A 374 -4.36 -16.58 10.86
N GLY A 375 -5.22 -15.87 11.60
CA GLY A 375 -4.80 -15.15 12.80
C GLY A 375 -4.38 -16.07 13.96
N LEU A 376 -4.92 -17.30 14.06
CA LEU A 376 -4.43 -18.32 14.99
C LEU A 376 -3.09 -18.92 14.52
N VAL A 377 -2.89 -19.12 13.22
CA VAL A 377 -1.60 -19.54 12.64
C VAL A 377 -0.51 -18.53 13.00
N SER A 378 -0.77 -17.23 12.76
CA SER A 378 0.13 -16.13 13.11
C SER A 378 0.49 -16.15 14.60
N ARG A 379 -0.48 -16.32 15.49
CA ARG A 379 -0.23 -16.40 16.95
C ARG A 379 0.55 -17.65 17.35
N ALA A 380 0.27 -18.80 16.74
CA ALA A 380 0.99 -20.05 17.00
C ALA A 380 2.46 -19.95 16.55
N PHE A 381 2.69 -19.38 15.36
CA PHE A 381 4.01 -18.98 14.86
C PHE A 381 4.71 -18.06 15.87
N MET A 382 4.12 -16.89 16.19
CA MET A 382 4.71 -15.89 17.09
C MET A 382 5.14 -16.45 18.45
N ASN A 383 4.35 -17.35 19.04
CA ASN A 383 4.61 -17.94 20.35
C ASN A 383 5.53 -19.17 20.32
N THR A 384 6.15 -19.48 19.17
CA THR A 384 7.10 -20.57 19.00
C THR A 384 8.54 -20.06 19.06
N TRP A 385 9.44 -20.91 19.59
CA TRP A 385 10.87 -20.61 19.68
C TRP A 385 11.59 -20.93 18.36
N ASN A 386 12.48 -20.04 17.92
CA ASN A 386 13.37 -20.27 16.79
C ASN A 386 14.76 -20.66 17.31
N ASP A 387 15.13 -21.94 17.18
CA ASP A 387 16.43 -22.45 17.63
C ASP A 387 17.62 -21.89 16.84
N ALA A 388 17.42 -21.49 15.58
CA ALA A 388 18.49 -20.94 14.73
C ALA A 388 18.82 -19.49 15.10
N LEU A 389 17.80 -18.68 15.43
CA LEU A 389 17.95 -17.27 15.82
C LEU A 389 18.08 -17.07 17.35
N GLY A 390 17.73 -18.09 18.15
CA GLY A 390 17.85 -18.05 19.61
C GLY A 390 16.87 -17.08 20.29
N ARG A 391 15.70 -16.88 19.69
CA ARG A 391 14.63 -15.98 20.16
C ARG A 391 13.24 -16.56 19.84
N LEU A 392 12.18 -15.92 20.32
CA LEU A 392 10.81 -16.29 19.90
C LEU A 392 10.53 -15.69 18.51
N GLN A 393 9.75 -16.39 17.69
CA GLN A 393 9.46 -15.97 16.32
C GLN A 393 8.64 -14.67 16.28
N GLY A 394 7.80 -14.42 17.30
CA GLY A 394 7.09 -13.15 17.47
C GLY A 394 8.01 -11.96 17.78
N ASP A 395 9.27 -12.18 18.15
CA ASP A 395 10.25 -11.10 18.26
C ASP A 395 10.59 -10.51 16.87
N ASP A 396 10.42 -11.30 15.79
CA ASP A 396 10.59 -10.90 14.38
C ASP A 396 9.32 -10.33 13.74
N VAL A 397 8.22 -10.21 14.49
CA VAL A 397 6.93 -9.66 14.03
C VAL A 397 6.73 -8.27 14.62
N MET A 398 6.58 -7.23 13.80
CA MET A 398 6.32 -5.87 14.31
C MET A 398 4.90 -5.73 14.87
N GLY A 399 3.93 -6.33 14.19
CA GLY A 399 2.51 -6.30 14.53
C GLY A 399 1.74 -7.45 13.88
N LEU A 400 0.62 -7.81 14.50
CA LEU A 400 -0.37 -8.73 13.95
C LEU A 400 -1.75 -8.07 14.02
N ILE A 401 -2.42 -7.92 12.89
CA ILE A 401 -3.85 -7.58 12.85
C ILE A 401 -4.63 -8.88 12.62
N THR A 402 -5.64 -9.13 13.46
CA THR A 402 -6.50 -10.30 13.34
C THR A 402 -7.91 -9.90 12.92
N LEU A 403 -8.39 -10.45 11.80
CA LEU A 403 -9.73 -10.19 11.27
C LEU A 403 -10.64 -11.37 11.63
N GLY A 404 -11.62 -11.16 12.51
CA GLY A 404 -12.60 -12.20 12.90
C GLY A 404 -11.98 -13.43 13.59
N THR A 405 -10.71 -13.39 13.99
CA THR A 405 -9.97 -14.58 14.42
C THR A 405 -10.57 -15.24 15.67
N PRO A 406 -10.84 -16.56 15.67
CA PRO A 406 -11.40 -17.24 16.83
C PRO A 406 -10.35 -17.46 17.93
N HIS A 407 -9.92 -16.40 18.64
CA HIS A 407 -8.86 -16.49 19.66
C HIS A 407 -9.23 -17.42 20.83
N HIS A 408 -10.52 -17.62 21.11
CA HIS A 408 -11.04 -18.59 22.08
C HIS A 408 -11.75 -19.79 21.42
N GLY A 409 -11.64 -19.91 20.10
CA GLY A 409 -12.28 -20.90 19.24
C GLY A 409 -13.64 -20.42 18.72
N SER A 410 -14.31 -21.28 17.97
CA SER A 410 -15.74 -21.17 17.64
C SER A 410 -16.52 -22.22 18.43
N PRO A 411 -17.66 -21.86 19.06
CA PRO A 411 -18.60 -22.83 19.62
C PRO A 411 -19.15 -23.83 18.59
N PHE A 412 -19.32 -23.40 17.34
CA PHE A 412 -19.89 -24.23 16.27
C PHE A 412 -18.85 -25.19 15.66
N ALA A 413 -17.55 -24.89 15.80
CA ALA A 413 -16.45 -25.83 15.54
C ALA A 413 -16.37 -27.00 16.54
N VAL A 414 -17.36 -27.17 17.42
CA VAL A 414 -17.52 -28.39 18.23
C VAL A 414 -18.82 -29.09 17.83
N PRO A 415 -18.74 -30.10 16.92
CA PRO A 415 -19.92 -30.71 16.31
C PRO A 415 -20.97 -31.19 17.31
N ASP A 416 -20.55 -31.77 18.43
CA ASP A 416 -21.42 -32.27 19.51
C ASP A 416 -22.29 -31.19 20.14
N TRP A 417 -21.77 -29.96 20.27
CA TRP A 417 -22.53 -28.84 20.80
C TRP A 417 -23.45 -28.23 19.72
N GLY A 418 -22.96 -28.10 18.49
CA GLY A 418 -23.77 -27.74 17.33
C GLY A 418 -24.97 -28.66 17.16
N ALA A 419 -24.76 -29.97 17.25
CA ALA A 419 -25.78 -31.01 17.16
C ALA A 419 -26.85 -30.90 18.26
N GLN A 420 -26.46 -30.63 19.52
CA GLN A 420 -27.41 -30.44 20.63
C GLN A 420 -28.26 -29.18 20.46
N VAL A 421 -27.67 -28.10 19.95
CA VAL A 421 -28.38 -26.83 19.71
C VAL A 421 -29.31 -26.98 18.51
N TRP A 422 -28.89 -27.69 17.47
CA TRP A 422 -29.74 -28.06 16.33
C TRP A 422 -30.95 -28.90 16.75
N GLU A 423 -30.74 -29.99 17.49
CA GLU A 423 -31.82 -30.85 18.02
C GLU A 423 -32.82 -30.06 18.87
N ALA A 424 -32.35 -29.10 19.68
CA ALA A 424 -33.19 -28.24 20.49
C ALA A 424 -34.01 -27.20 19.68
N LEU A 425 -33.56 -26.85 18.47
CA LEU A 425 -34.24 -25.90 17.57
C LEU A 425 -35.19 -26.60 16.59
N TYR A 426 -34.80 -27.73 16.01
CA TYR A 426 -35.41 -28.27 14.77
C TYR A 426 -35.85 -29.75 14.81
N ASP A 427 -35.59 -30.50 15.89
CA ASP A 427 -35.75 -31.98 15.99
C ASP A 427 -34.57 -32.78 15.39
N ASN A 428 -34.57 -34.11 15.55
CA ASN A 428 -33.43 -35.00 15.30
C ASN A 428 -33.63 -36.06 14.19
N THR A 429 -34.47 -35.79 13.19
CA THR A 429 -34.76 -36.75 12.12
C THR A 429 -33.61 -36.90 11.12
N LEU A 430 -33.69 -37.90 10.23
CA LEU A 430 -32.72 -38.08 9.15
C LEU A 430 -32.69 -36.89 8.17
N SER A 431 -33.80 -36.17 7.99
CA SER A 431 -33.81 -34.94 7.16
C SER A 431 -32.98 -33.86 7.83
N ASP A 432 -33.17 -33.69 9.14
CA ASP A 432 -32.51 -32.67 9.96
C ASP A 432 -31.02 -32.96 10.08
N PHE A 433 -30.63 -34.24 10.22
CA PHE A 433 -29.22 -34.66 10.18
C PHE A 433 -28.55 -34.30 8.86
N LEU A 434 -29.23 -34.51 7.73
CA LEU A 434 -28.69 -34.18 6.41
C LEU A 434 -28.60 -32.66 6.20
N ASN A 435 -29.57 -31.88 6.70
CA ASN A 435 -29.53 -30.42 6.69
C ASN A 435 -28.38 -29.87 7.56
N PHE A 436 -28.20 -30.40 8.78
CA PHE A 436 -27.08 -30.05 9.67
C PHE A 436 -25.72 -30.37 9.03
N ARG A 437 -25.63 -31.49 8.31
CA ARG A 437 -24.41 -31.93 7.62
C ARG A 437 -23.96 -30.99 6.50
N LEU A 438 -24.85 -30.15 5.96
CA LEU A 438 -24.48 -29.12 4.98
C LEU A 438 -23.62 -28.02 5.63
N LEU A 439 -23.84 -27.73 6.92
CA LEU A 439 -23.08 -26.74 7.67
C LEU A 439 -21.84 -27.36 8.32
N ILE A 440 -21.98 -28.53 8.94
CA ILE A 440 -20.89 -29.24 9.65
C ILE A 440 -20.76 -30.67 9.12
N GLY A 441 -19.68 -30.94 8.41
CA GLY A 441 -19.38 -32.28 7.92
C GLY A 441 -18.25 -32.31 6.89
N PRO A 442 -17.96 -33.47 6.29
CA PRO A 442 -17.06 -33.55 5.13
C PRO A 442 -17.57 -32.67 3.98
N GLY A 443 -16.85 -31.58 3.70
CA GLY A 443 -17.24 -30.57 2.71
C GLY A 443 -18.38 -29.64 3.14
N GLY A 444 -18.65 -29.49 4.44
CA GLY A 444 -19.67 -28.55 4.92
C GLY A 444 -19.20 -27.08 4.84
N PHE A 445 -20.12 -26.18 4.49
CA PHE A 445 -19.83 -24.76 4.23
C PHE A 445 -19.26 -23.99 5.43
N ALA A 446 -19.72 -24.29 6.65
CA ALA A 446 -19.25 -23.57 7.84
C ALA A 446 -18.01 -24.22 8.47
N PHE A 447 -18.00 -25.55 8.63
CA PHE A 447 -16.84 -26.30 9.16
C PHE A 447 -16.68 -27.66 8.48
N ASN A 448 -15.52 -27.87 7.85
CA ASN A 448 -15.19 -29.14 7.23
C ASN A 448 -14.60 -30.12 8.25
N THR A 449 -15.37 -31.12 8.68
CA THR A 449 -14.90 -32.10 9.69
C THR A 449 -13.84 -33.08 9.16
N SER A 450 -13.51 -33.04 7.86
CA SER A 450 -12.38 -33.79 7.29
C SER A 450 -11.05 -33.06 7.46
N ASP A 451 -11.08 -31.74 7.70
CA ASP A 451 -9.92 -30.86 7.66
C ASP A 451 -9.40 -30.62 9.08
N ALA A 452 -8.12 -30.93 9.31
CA ALA A 452 -7.50 -30.88 10.63
C ALA A 452 -7.49 -29.44 11.20
N GLY A 453 -7.29 -28.44 10.35
CA GLY A 453 -7.38 -27.03 10.73
C GLY A 453 -8.78 -26.63 11.18
N SER A 454 -9.83 -27.01 10.42
CA SER A 454 -11.24 -26.76 10.77
C SER A 454 -11.58 -27.28 12.17
N VAL A 455 -11.22 -28.52 12.50
CA VAL A 455 -11.54 -29.12 13.80
C VAL A 455 -10.69 -28.57 14.95
N ASN A 456 -9.49 -28.04 14.67
CA ASN A 456 -8.67 -27.32 15.65
C ASN A 456 -9.28 -25.99 16.12
N LEU A 457 -10.30 -25.45 15.42
CA LEU A 457 -11.00 -24.21 15.79
C LEU A 457 -11.98 -24.38 16.95
N ALA A 458 -12.16 -25.59 17.48
CA ALA A 458 -13.00 -25.89 18.64
C ALA A 458 -12.86 -24.89 19.80
N TRP A 459 -13.99 -24.53 20.43
CA TRP A 459 -14.05 -23.63 21.59
C TRP A 459 -13.08 -24.04 22.72
N SER A 460 -12.57 -23.06 23.46
CA SER A 460 -11.63 -23.26 24.57
C SER A 460 -12.30 -23.48 25.93
N ASN A 461 -13.60 -23.17 26.05
CA ASN A 461 -14.41 -23.29 27.27
C ASN A 461 -13.79 -22.64 28.53
N GLN A 462 -12.93 -21.62 28.33
CA GLN A 462 -12.39 -20.78 29.42
C GLN A 462 -13.51 -20.03 30.17
N ASP A 463 -14.65 -19.81 29.52
CA ASP A 463 -15.86 -19.25 30.14
C ASP A 463 -16.65 -20.28 30.98
N GLY A 464 -16.37 -21.58 30.84
CA GLY A 464 -17.08 -22.66 31.53
C GLY A 464 -18.52 -22.85 31.06
N ALA A 465 -18.79 -22.64 29.77
CA ALA A 465 -20.09 -22.90 29.15
C ALA A 465 -20.53 -24.37 29.26
N VAL A 466 -19.58 -25.31 29.06
CA VAL A 466 -19.81 -26.75 29.19
C VAL A 466 -19.13 -27.27 30.46
N ALA A 467 -19.95 -27.52 31.49
CA ALA A 467 -19.49 -27.91 32.84
C ALA A 467 -20.01 -29.28 33.33
N GLY A 468 -20.86 -29.93 32.54
CA GLY A 468 -21.38 -31.27 32.80
C GLY A 468 -21.20 -32.17 31.58
N SER A 469 -21.88 -33.31 31.55
CA SER A 469 -21.96 -34.15 30.37
C SER A 469 -23.39 -34.27 29.84
N THR A 470 -23.54 -34.14 28.53
CA THR A 470 -24.83 -34.19 27.82
C THR A 470 -24.70 -35.15 26.64
N LEU A 471 -25.68 -36.04 26.48
CA LEU A 471 -25.66 -37.05 25.43
C LEU A 471 -26.32 -36.52 24.15
N THR A 472 -25.71 -36.77 23.00
CA THR A 472 -26.31 -36.58 21.66
C THR A 472 -26.23 -37.88 20.85
N THR A 473 -27.16 -38.08 19.91
CA THR A 473 -27.17 -39.24 18.99
C THR A 473 -27.20 -38.82 17.52
N PHE A 474 -26.76 -37.60 17.21
CA PHE A 474 -27.09 -36.88 15.98
C PHE A 474 -25.88 -36.62 15.05
N LEU A 475 -24.75 -37.31 15.27
CA LEU A 475 -23.48 -37.03 14.56
C LEU A 475 -23.13 -38.02 13.44
N VAL A 476 -23.74 -39.19 13.42
CA VAL A 476 -23.56 -40.21 12.36
C VAL A 476 -24.90 -40.84 11.99
N PRO A 477 -25.08 -41.37 10.76
CA PRO A 477 -26.35 -41.95 10.30
C PRO A 477 -26.74 -43.29 10.98
N TYR A 478 -26.05 -43.67 12.06
CA TYR A 478 -26.29 -44.86 12.87
C TYR A 478 -26.43 -44.46 14.35
N PRO A 479 -27.20 -45.18 15.17
CA PRO A 479 -27.44 -44.78 16.56
C PRO A 479 -26.24 -45.09 17.47
N GLU A 480 -25.21 -44.27 17.40
CA GLU A 480 -24.17 -44.12 18.43
C GLU A 480 -24.52 -42.93 19.34
N VAL A 481 -24.09 -43.00 20.60
CA VAL A 481 -24.32 -41.95 21.60
C VAL A 481 -22.98 -41.31 21.94
N TYR A 482 -22.85 -40.01 21.68
CA TYR A 482 -21.68 -39.22 22.02
C TYR A 482 -21.98 -38.39 23.27
N GLU A 483 -20.99 -38.23 24.12
CA GLU A 483 -21.11 -37.54 25.40
C GLU A 483 -20.31 -36.25 25.33
N LEU A 484 -20.98 -35.12 25.08
CA LEU A 484 -20.36 -33.80 25.09
C LEU A 484 -19.83 -33.52 26.49
N THR A 485 -18.53 -33.24 26.60
CA THR A 485 -17.85 -32.87 27.84
C THR A 485 -17.09 -31.54 27.71
N ALA A 486 -16.43 -31.13 28.79
CA ALA A 486 -15.48 -30.02 28.74
C ALA A 486 -14.23 -30.31 27.88
N ARG A 487 -13.92 -31.58 27.56
CA ARG A 487 -12.68 -31.99 26.86
C ARG A 487 -12.73 -31.78 25.35
N ASP A 488 -13.91 -31.97 24.79
CA ASP A 488 -14.27 -31.63 23.41
C ASP A 488 -13.91 -30.15 23.15
N MET A 489 -14.17 -29.32 24.16
CA MET A 489 -13.87 -27.89 24.22
C MET A 489 -12.45 -27.55 24.71
N ASN A 490 -11.44 -28.35 24.36
CA ASN A 490 -10.02 -28.20 24.73
C ASN A 490 -9.70 -28.15 26.25
N ALA A 491 -10.65 -28.30 27.17
CA ALA A 491 -10.39 -28.14 28.60
C ALA A 491 -9.86 -29.44 29.25
N ALA A 492 -9.03 -29.29 30.29
CA ALA A 492 -8.47 -30.41 31.03
C ALA A 492 -9.57 -31.19 31.78
N SER A 493 -9.79 -32.45 31.40
CA SER A 493 -10.81 -33.34 31.98
C SER A 493 -10.25 -34.72 32.31
N ALA A 494 -10.81 -35.37 33.33
CA ALA A 494 -10.50 -36.77 33.68
C ALA A 494 -11.31 -37.78 32.85
N VAL A 495 -12.36 -37.33 32.15
CA VAL A 495 -13.08 -38.12 31.15
C VAL A 495 -12.29 -38.04 29.84
N PRO A 496 -12.04 -39.16 29.12
CA PRO A 496 -11.46 -39.12 27.77
C PRO A 496 -12.37 -38.38 26.79
N ASP A 497 -11.78 -37.89 25.71
CA ASP A 497 -12.59 -37.37 24.60
C ASP A 497 -13.24 -38.54 23.85
N ALA A 498 -14.50 -38.38 23.48
CA ALA A 498 -15.28 -39.37 22.74
C ALA A 498 -15.61 -38.92 21.31
N THR A 499 -15.25 -37.69 20.90
CA THR A 499 -15.42 -37.26 19.52
C THR A 499 -14.50 -37.98 18.56
N VAL A 500 -15.01 -38.23 17.35
CA VAL A 500 -14.28 -38.89 16.26
C VAL A 500 -13.34 -37.92 15.54
N PHE A 501 -13.57 -36.61 15.66
CA PHE A 501 -12.95 -35.59 14.79
C PHE A 501 -11.74 -34.88 15.41
N TYR A 502 -11.66 -34.76 16.75
CA TYR A 502 -10.61 -33.97 17.41
C TYR A 502 -10.09 -34.70 18.67
N ASP A 503 -9.51 -35.88 18.45
CA ASP A 503 -9.16 -36.81 19.52
C ASP A 503 -7.95 -36.39 20.40
N ASP A 504 -7.77 -37.13 21.48
CA ASP A 504 -6.68 -36.92 22.45
C ASP A 504 -5.27 -37.10 21.87
N ALA A 505 -5.09 -37.95 20.85
CA ALA A 505 -3.78 -38.19 20.26
C ALA A 505 -3.37 -37.01 19.37
N PHE A 506 -4.32 -36.46 18.62
CA PHE A 506 -4.15 -35.28 17.80
C PHE A 506 -3.97 -34.01 18.65
N LYS A 507 -4.77 -33.83 19.72
CA LYS A 507 -4.56 -32.78 20.74
C LYS A 507 -3.17 -32.86 21.38
N ALA A 508 -2.66 -34.06 21.66
CA ALA A 508 -1.32 -34.26 22.21
C ALA A 508 -0.19 -34.03 21.18
N ALA A 509 -0.46 -34.20 19.88
CA ALA A 509 0.51 -34.01 18.81
C ALA A 509 0.70 -32.54 18.41
N TYR A 510 -0.39 -31.79 18.26
CA TYR A 510 -0.37 -30.40 17.76
C TYR A 510 -0.66 -29.35 18.85
N GLY A 511 -1.03 -29.77 20.06
CA GLY A 511 -1.43 -28.92 21.18
C GLY A 511 -2.89 -28.47 21.07
N THR A 512 -3.33 -27.64 22.02
CA THR A 512 -4.67 -27.04 22.03
C THR A 512 -4.64 -25.52 21.99
N LEU A 513 -5.76 -24.90 21.59
CA LEU A 513 -5.93 -23.44 21.67
C LEU A 513 -5.88 -22.93 23.12
N ALA A 514 -6.36 -23.73 24.07
CA ALA A 514 -6.24 -23.44 25.51
C ALA A 514 -4.77 -23.40 25.96
N ASP A 515 -3.89 -24.23 25.39
CA ASP A 515 -2.45 -24.14 25.63
C ASP A 515 -1.86 -22.87 25.02
N LEU A 516 -2.23 -22.50 23.78
CA LEU A 516 -1.71 -21.27 23.15
C LEU A 516 -2.07 -20.03 23.98
N ASN A 517 -3.33 -19.89 24.39
CA ASN A 517 -3.82 -18.74 25.16
C ASN A 517 -3.12 -18.60 26.54
N GLN A 518 -2.70 -19.71 27.16
CA GLN A 518 -1.98 -19.68 28.45
C GLN A 518 -0.53 -19.18 28.37
N ARG A 519 0.10 -19.22 27.19
CA ARG A 519 1.50 -18.83 26.96
C ARG A 519 1.65 -17.72 25.93
N GLU A 520 0.55 -17.09 25.52
CA GLU A 520 0.54 -15.87 24.72
C GLU A 520 1.41 -14.79 25.37
N ARG A 521 2.27 -14.16 24.57
CA ARG A 521 3.20 -13.09 25.03
C ARG A 521 3.01 -11.77 24.31
N TYR A 522 2.35 -11.76 23.16
CA TYR A 522 2.38 -10.64 22.22
C TYR A 522 1.07 -9.86 22.17
N PHE A 523 0.32 -9.83 23.27
CA PHE A 523 -0.90 -9.02 23.41
C PHE A 523 -0.67 -7.54 23.03
N ASP A 524 0.52 -7.02 23.32
CA ASP A 524 0.96 -5.65 23.01
C ASP A 524 1.33 -5.43 21.52
N ARG A 525 1.29 -6.47 20.68
CA ARG A 525 1.47 -6.40 19.22
C ARG A 525 0.23 -6.82 18.41
N ILE A 526 -0.84 -7.25 19.07
CA ILE A 526 -2.08 -7.71 18.41
C ILE A 526 -3.10 -6.57 18.32
N VAL A 527 -3.68 -6.34 17.15
CA VAL A 527 -4.87 -5.51 16.95
C VAL A 527 -6.00 -6.42 16.51
N ALA A 528 -7.07 -6.51 17.31
CA ALA A 528 -8.19 -7.40 17.02
C ALA A 528 -9.34 -6.65 16.34
N VAL A 529 -9.71 -7.10 15.14
CA VAL A 529 -10.82 -6.58 14.34
C VAL A 529 -11.93 -7.61 14.32
N SER A 530 -13.18 -7.16 14.45
CA SER A 530 -14.34 -8.03 14.56
C SER A 530 -15.59 -7.39 13.98
N ALA A 531 -16.52 -8.23 13.53
CA ALA A 531 -17.85 -7.86 13.09
C ALA A 531 -18.92 -8.51 13.98
N TYR A 532 -20.17 -8.05 13.86
CA TYR A 532 -21.35 -8.77 14.31
C TYR A 532 -22.62 -8.29 13.61
N ASP A 533 -23.59 -9.19 13.43
CA ASP A 533 -24.92 -8.79 13.00
C ASP A 533 -25.73 -8.18 14.17
N GLU A 534 -26.26 -6.98 13.96
CA GLU A 534 -27.11 -6.27 14.92
C GLU A 534 -28.55 -6.80 14.97
N SER A 535 -28.93 -7.70 14.06
CA SER A 535 -30.30 -8.19 13.90
C SER A 535 -30.35 -9.68 13.49
N LEU A 536 -30.64 -10.54 14.46
CA LEU A 536 -30.86 -11.97 14.21
C LEU A 536 -32.20 -12.28 13.50
N ALA A 537 -32.96 -11.27 13.08
CA ALA A 537 -34.30 -11.45 12.50
C ALA A 537 -34.29 -12.20 11.16
N GLU A 538 -33.36 -11.87 10.27
CA GLU A 538 -33.22 -12.50 8.94
C GLU A 538 -32.48 -13.84 9.07
N ASN A 539 -31.39 -13.85 9.83
CA ASN A 539 -30.65 -15.05 10.27
C ASN A 539 -31.58 -16.15 10.80
N LYS A 540 -32.54 -15.77 11.67
CA LYS A 540 -33.56 -16.68 12.20
C LYS A 540 -34.44 -17.29 11.11
N VAL A 541 -34.86 -16.48 10.13
CA VAL A 541 -35.73 -16.94 9.03
C VAL A 541 -34.97 -17.90 8.10
N GLY A 542 -33.72 -17.61 7.76
CA GLY A 542 -32.86 -18.51 6.98
C GLY A 542 -32.63 -19.83 7.71
N SER A 543 -32.25 -19.75 8.99
CA SER A 543 -31.98 -20.93 9.83
C SER A 543 -33.24 -21.80 10.04
N GLU A 544 -34.41 -21.20 10.26
CA GLU A 544 -35.69 -21.92 10.26
C GLU A 544 -36.04 -22.52 8.89
N ALA A 545 -35.75 -21.86 7.78
CA ALA A 545 -36.02 -22.39 6.45
C ALA A 545 -35.19 -23.65 6.14
N LEU A 546 -33.90 -23.67 6.52
CA LEU A 546 -33.06 -24.86 6.42
C LEU A 546 -33.54 -25.96 7.41
N GLY A 547 -33.86 -25.58 8.65
CA GLY A 547 -34.36 -26.53 9.66
C GLY A 547 -35.62 -27.29 9.24
N TYR A 548 -36.52 -26.65 8.46
CA TYR A 548 -37.73 -27.30 7.94
C TYR A 548 -37.58 -27.90 6.52
N LEU A 549 -36.37 -27.95 5.96
CA LEU A 549 -36.14 -28.43 4.60
C LEU A 549 -36.26 -29.98 4.52
N GLY A 550 -37.17 -30.46 3.68
CA GLY A 550 -37.38 -31.89 3.47
C GLY A 550 -36.44 -32.50 2.41
N LEU A 551 -36.07 -33.77 2.61
CA LEU A 551 -35.20 -34.60 1.74
C LEU A 551 -35.30 -34.40 0.21
N LEU A 552 -36.47 -34.07 -0.34
CA LEU A 552 -36.68 -33.90 -1.79
C LEU A 552 -36.35 -32.49 -2.31
N ALA A 553 -35.95 -31.56 -1.45
CA ALA A 553 -35.59 -30.19 -1.79
C ALA A 553 -34.11 -29.86 -1.46
N GLN A 554 -33.36 -30.79 -0.85
CA GLN A 554 -31.96 -30.60 -0.47
C GLN A 554 -31.06 -30.30 -1.67
N ASP A 555 -31.17 -31.09 -2.74
CA ASP A 555 -30.42 -30.88 -4.01
C ASP A 555 -30.71 -29.51 -4.67
N VAL A 556 -31.86 -28.89 -4.38
CA VAL A 556 -32.26 -27.57 -4.93
C VAL A 556 -31.84 -26.42 -4.01
N ALA A 557 -31.82 -26.63 -2.69
CA ALA A 557 -31.32 -25.65 -1.75
C ALA A 557 -29.78 -25.53 -1.80
N LEU A 558 -29.10 -26.66 -2.05
CA LEU A 558 -27.65 -26.72 -2.23
C LEU A 558 -27.14 -25.87 -3.40
N GLY A 559 -27.84 -25.86 -4.53
CA GLY A 559 -27.49 -25.02 -5.68
C GLY A 559 -27.94 -23.57 -5.58
N LEU A 560 -28.28 -23.07 -4.39
CA LEU A 560 -28.83 -21.72 -4.14
C LEU A 560 -28.31 -21.07 -2.84
N MET A 561 -27.34 -21.67 -2.14
CA MET A 561 -26.71 -21.10 -0.95
C MET A 561 -25.25 -20.75 -1.27
N ASP A 562 -24.93 -19.47 -1.18
CA ASP A 562 -23.56 -18.95 -1.14
C ASP A 562 -23.02 -18.98 0.31
N ASP A 563 -21.74 -18.66 0.48
CA ASP A 563 -21.09 -18.72 1.80
C ASP A 563 -21.70 -17.73 2.79
N HIS A 564 -22.03 -16.50 2.37
CA HIS A 564 -22.75 -15.53 3.22
C HIS A 564 -24.12 -16.07 3.67
N GLY A 565 -24.86 -16.77 2.80
CA GLY A 565 -26.10 -17.46 3.14
C GLY A 565 -25.91 -18.58 4.17
N ALA A 566 -24.78 -19.31 4.11
CA ALA A 566 -24.42 -20.29 5.14
C ALA A 566 -24.05 -19.62 6.47
N LEU A 567 -23.27 -18.53 6.44
CA LEU A 567 -22.92 -17.72 7.62
C LEU A 567 -24.17 -17.18 8.32
N ASN A 568 -25.10 -16.59 7.56
CA ASN A 568 -26.39 -16.07 8.02
C ASN A 568 -27.18 -17.12 8.84
N ILE A 569 -27.19 -18.37 8.38
CA ILE A 569 -27.83 -19.49 9.10
C ILE A 569 -27.10 -19.79 10.42
N VAL A 570 -25.77 -19.84 10.40
CA VAL A 570 -24.95 -20.15 11.58
C VAL A 570 -25.00 -19.02 12.62
N THR A 571 -25.14 -17.75 12.20
CA THR A 571 -25.29 -16.58 13.08
C THR A 571 -26.40 -16.78 14.11
N TYR A 572 -27.55 -17.32 13.68
CA TYR A 572 -28.68 -17.62 14.57
C TYR A 572 -28.44 -18.85 15.47
N ILE A 573 -27.73 -19.87 14.97
CA ILE A 573 -27.41 -21.07 15.74
C ILE A 573 -26.41 -20.73 16.86
N LEU A 574 -25.37 -19.94 16.55
CA LEU A 574 -24.41 -19.40 17.52
C LEU A 574 -25.11 -18.58 18.61
N ALA A 575 -26.01 -17.67 18.24
CA ALA A 575 -26.82 -16.94 19.20
C ALA A 575 -27.68 -17.84 20.10
N SER A 576 -28.20 -18.94 19.54
CA SER A 576 -29.02 -19.94 20.27
C SER A 576 -28.22 -20.79 21.26
N MET A 577 -26.89 -20.87 21.14
CA MET A 577 -26.02 -21.55 22.12
C MET A 577 -26.05 -20.90 23.52
N ALA A 578 -26.53 -19.65 23.62
CA ALA A 578 -26.59 -18.88 24.87
C ALA A 578 -27.66 -19.35 25.89
N ALA A 579 -28.34 -20.47 25.65
CA ALA A 579 -29.51 -20.95 26.39
C ALA A 579 -29.31 -21.24 27.90
N SER A 580 -28.11 -21.06 28.46
CA SER A 580 -27.90 -21.04 29.91
C SER A 580 -26.91 -19.97 30.39
N GLY A 581 -27.37 -19.10 31.30
CA GLY A 581 -26.48 -18.36 32.21
C GLY A 581 -26.00 -16.96 31.81
N GLY A 582 -26.40 -16.40 30.66
CA GLY A 582 -25.99 -15.05 30.23
C GLY A 582 -24.60 -15.04 29.60
N ARG A 583 -24.50 -15.58 28.39
CA ARG A 583 -23.28 -15.67 27.58
C ARG A 583 -23.42 -14.83 26.31
N ASN A 584 -22.28 -14.49 25.70
CA ASN A 584 -22.21 -13.40 24.72
C ASN A 584 -22.31 -13.82 23.24
N TYR A 585 -22.58 -15.09 22.94
CA TYR A 585 -22.61 -15.64 21.57
C TYR A 585 -23.64 -14.99 20.63
N ALA A 586 -24.59 -14.21 21.15
CA ALA A 586 -25.54 -13.45 20.35
C ALA A 586 -24.87 -12.37 19.46
N ALA A 587 -23.74 -11.81 19.90
CA ALA A 587 -22.90 -10.98 19.05
C ALA A 587 -21.84 -11.89 18.41
N ASN A 588 -22.03 -12.20 17.13
CA ASN A 588 -21.15 -13.03 16.33
C ASN A 588 -21.28 -12.67 14.84
N ASP A 589 -20.29 -13.08 14.05
CA ASP A 589 -20.16 -12.83 12.61
C ASP A 589 -20.56 -14.05 11.75
N GLY A 590 -21.29 -15.02 12.30
CA GLY A 590 -21.65 -16.27 11.61
C GLY A 590 -20.62 -17.39 11.74
N LEU A 591 -19.40 -17.14 12.24
CA LEU A 591 -18.48 -18.22 12.65
C LEU A 591 -17.89 -18.01 14.05
N VAL A 592 -17.66 -16.76 14.44
CA VAL A 592 -16.84 -16.38 15.59
C VAL A 592 -17.61 -15.38 16.48
N PRO A 593 -17.91 -15.77 17.74
CA PRO A 593 -18.47 -14.84 18.72
C PRO A 593 -17.53 -13.67 19.01
N LEU A 594 -18.09 -12.48 19.22
CA LEU A 594 -17.36 -11.22 19.44
C LEU A 594 -16.32 -11.32 20.56
N GLN A 595 -16.60 -12.05 21.64
CA GLN A 595 -15.64 -12.26 22.73
C GLN A 595 -14.41 -13.09 22.35
N SER A 596 -14.54 -13.92 21.30
CA SER A 596 -13.46 -14.71 20.69
C SER A 596 -12.68 -13.86 19.71
N ALA A 597 -13.37 -13.17 18.79
CA ALA A 597 -12.77 -12.26 17.81
C ALA A 597 -11.91 -11.17 18.47
N LEU A 598 -12.38 -10.60 19.59
CA LEU A 598 -11.66 -9.55 20.33
C LEU A 598 -10.66 -10.06 21.39
N PHE A 599 -10.48 -11.38 21.52
CA PHE A 599 -9.59 -12.01 22.50
C PHE A 599 -9.82 -11.52 23.96
N LEU A 600 -11.08 -11.39 24.38
CA LEU A 600 -11.45 -10.85 25.70
C LEU A 600 -11.13 -11.83 26.84
N ASP A 601 -11.06 -11.37 28.11
CA ASP A 601 -10.97 -12.29 29.27
C ASP A 601 -12.31 -12.99 29.56
N ILE A 602 -12.62 -14.04 28.81
CA ILE A 602 -13.92 -14.73 28.90
C ILE A 602 -14.15 -15.51 30.20
N ALA A 603 -13.12 -15.72 31.02
CA ALA A 603 -13.27 -16.33 32.35
C ALA A 603 -13.89 -15.35 33.37
N GLY A 604 -13.57 -14.06 33.26
CA GLY A 604 -14.03 -13.00 34.16
C GLY A 604 -15.09 -12.07 33.58
N THR A 605 -15.26 -12.05 32.25
CA THR A 605 -16.13 -11.09 31.57
C THR A 605 -17.62 -11.38 31.80
N PRO A 606 -18.41 -10.40 32.29
CA PRO A 606 -19.86 -10.56 32.43
C PRO A 606 -20.58 -10.59 31.06
N ALA A 607 -21.89 -10.83 31.09
CA ALA A 607 -22.71 -10.65 29.90
C ALA A 607 -22.64 -9.18 29.42
N PHE A 608 -22.19 -8.98 28.17
CA PHE A 608 -22.14 -7.69 27.47
C PHE A 608 -23.06 -7.68 26.24
N ALA A 609 -23.52 -8.82 25.74
CA ALA A 609 -24.47 -8.90 24.62
C ALA A 609 -25.84 -9.40 25.11
N SER A 610 -26.91 -8.93 24.47
CA SER A 610 -28.28 -9.40 24.73
C SER A 610 -29.14 -9.33 23.48
N VAL A 611 -30.09 -10.25 23.34
CA VAL A 611 -31.07 -10.27 22.24
C VAL A 611 -32.40 -9.70 22.74
N GLY A 612 -32.91 -8.69 22.05
CA GLY A 612 -34.20 -8.08 22.35
C GLY A 612 -35.40 -8.79 21.71
N PRO A 613 -36.63 -8.35 21.99
CA PRO A 613 -37.84 -9.03 21.55
C PRO A 613 -38.10 -8.98 20.03
N GLN A 614 -37.36 -8.15 19.28
CA GLN A 614 -37.40 -8.06 17.82
C GLN A 614 -36.19 -8.75 17.16
N GLN A 615 -35.41 -9.53 17.93
CA GLN A 615 -34.15 -10.15 17.51
C GLN A 615 -32.98 -9.15 17.35
N GLU A 616 -33.10 -7.93 17.88
CA GLU A 616 -32.00 -6.97 17.90
C GLU A 616 -30.90 -7.38 18.89
N VAL A 617 -29.63 -7.31 18.47
CA VAL A 617 -28.45 -7.60 19.31
C VAL A 617 -27.94 -6.29 19.89
N VAL A 618 -27.93 -6.18 21.22
CA VAL A 618 -27.53 -4.96 21.94
C VAL A 618 -26.26 -5.22 22.73
N LEU A 619 -25.21 -4.43 22.44
CA LEU A 619 -23.91 -4.46 23.10
C LEU A 619 -23.78 -3.42 24.24
N ASP A 620 -23.20 -3.84 25.36
CA ASP A 620 -22.51 -2.96 26.31
C ASP A 620 -21.06 -2.75 25.84
N THR A 621 -20.88 -1.76 24.96
CA THR A 621 -19.56 -1.41 24.39
C THR A 621 -18.55 -0.97 25.45
N ALA A 622 -19.00 -0.48 26.62
CA ALA A 622 -18.11 -0.13 27.73
C ALA A 622 -17.59 -1.40 28.45
N ALA A 623 -18.43 -2.43 28.59
CA ALA A 623 -17.99 -3.73 29.09
C ALA A 623 -17.01 -4.43 28.12
N VAL A 624 -17.29 -4.38 26.81
CA VAL A 624 -16.39 -4.89 25.76
C VAL A 624 -15.04 -4.16 25.78
N ALA A 625 -15.03 -2.83 25.88
CA ALA A 625 -13.80 -2.03 25.99
C ALA A 625 -13.01 -2.30 27.28
N ALA A 626 -13.69 -2.61 28.39
CA ALA A 626 -13.06 -2.92 29.67
C ALA A 626 -12.45 -4.33 29.74
N ALA A 627 -12.86 -5.25 28.87
CA ALA A 627 -12.38 -6.63 28.81
C ALA A 627 -11.22 -6.86 27.83
N ARG A 628 -10.77 -5.79 27.14
CA ARG A 628 -9.67 -5.81 26.14
C ARG A 628 -8.35 -6.29 26.74
N GLN A 629 -7.71 -7.27 26.08
CA GLN A 629 -6.34 -7.70 26.38
C GLN A 629 -5.30 -7.19 25.38
N VAL A 630 -5.70 -7.06 24.11
CA VAL A 630 -4.86 -6.74 22.94
C VAL A 630 -4.53 -5.24 22.80
N LEU A 631 -3.53 -4.86 22.00
CA LEU A 631 -3.01 -3.48 21.84
C LEU A 631 -4.10 -2.45 21.50
N ARG A 632 -4.95 -2.76 20.52
CA ARG A 632 -6.16 -2.03 20.12
C ARG A 632 -7.22 -3.02 19.65
N GLN A 633 -8.47 -2.58 19.58
CA GLN A 633 -9.58 -3.44 19.17
C GLN A 633 -10.65 -2.65 18.42
N TYR A 634 -11.24 -3.27 17.40
CA TYR A 634 -12.26 -2.68 16.53
C TYR A 634 -13.48 -3.60 16.43
N VAL A 635 -14.67 -2.98 16.43
CA VAL A 635 -15.97 -3.66 16.31
C VAL A 635 -16.76 -2.92 15.25
N PHE A 636 -17.06 -3.61 14.16
CA PHE A 636 -17.87 -3.14 13.04
C PHE A 636 -19.24 -3.81 13.06
N SER A 637 -20.23 -3.21 12.40
CA SER A 637 -21.60 -3.76 12.39
C SER A 637 -22.42 -3.42 11.14
N GLY A 638 -23.44 -4.25 10.89
CA GLY A 638 -24.18 -4.25 9.63
C GLY A 638 -24.98 -3.00 9.27
N ALA A 639 -25.39 -2.20 10.27
CA ALA A 639 -26.18 -0.99 10.02
C ALA A 639 -25.35 0.31 10.07
N ALA A 640 -24.17 0.27 10.69
CA ALA A 640 -23.23 1.39 10.73
C ALA A 640 -22.22 1.33 9.57
N ASP A 641 -21.68 0.13 9.33
CA ASP A 641 -20.49 -0.09 8.51
C ASP A 641 -20.74 -1.02 7.31
N GLY A 642 -21.91 -1.66 7.22
CA GLY A 642 -22.22 -2.66 6.20
C GLY A 642 -21.75 -4.08 6.56
N ILE A 643 -20.78 -4.21 7.45
CA ILE A 643 -20.08 -5.46 7.82
C ILE A 643 -20.90 -6.24 8.88
N ARG A 644 -21.46 -7.39 8.50
CA ARG A 644 -22.37 -8.23 9.31
C ARG A 644 -21.75 -9.57 9.68
N ASP A 645 -21.09 -10.20 8.72
CA ASP A 645 -20.60 -11.56 8.82
C ASP A 645 -19.07 -11.66 8.73
N HIS A 646 -18.59 -12.90 8.72
CA HIS A 646 -17.18 -13.25 8.82
C HIS A 646 -16.40 -13.02 7.52
N LEU A 647 -17.09 -12.97 6.38
CA LEU A 647 -16.52 -12.72 5.05
C LEU A 647 -16.59 -11.25 4.67
N ASP A 648 -17.59 -10.49 5.15
CA ASP A 648 -17.62 -9.02 5.05
C ASP A 648 -16.34 -8.34 5.57
N LEU A 649 -15.55 -9.00 6.43
CA LEU A 649 -14.24 -8.54 6.89
C LEU A 649 -13.13 -8.57 5.81
N LEU A 650 -13.40 -9.18 4.66
CA LEU A 650 -12.50 -9.36 3.51
C LEU A 650 -13.04 -8.73 2.22
N ASP A 651 -14.36 -8.75 2.01
CA ASP A 651 -15.01 -8.38 0.73
C ASP A 651 -15.93 -7.14 0.80
N THR A 652 -15.95 -6.40 1.92
CA THR A 652 -16.75 -5.17 2.06
C THR A 652 -16.33 -4.02 1.12
N ASP A 653 -17.32 -3.28 0.61
CA ASP A 653 -17.14 -2.03 -0.14
C ASP A 653 -16.82 -0.80 0.75
N ASN A 654 -16.75 -0.98 2.08
CA ASN A 654 -16.56 0.12 3.02
C ASN A 654 -15.11 0.65 3.04
N GLY A 655 -14.85 1.68 2.23
CA GLY A 655 -13.55 2.37 2.22
C GLY A 655 -13.04 2.86 3.59
N GLN A 656 -13.92 3.22 4.53
CA GLN A 656 -13.49 3.66 5.88
C GLN A 656 -12.96 2.49 6.73
N TYR A 657 -13.47 1.27 6.52
CA TYR A 657 -12.92 0.06 7.12
C TYR A 657 -11.50 -0.19 6.62
N TRP A 658 -11.30 -0.11 5.30
CA TRP A 658 -9.98 -0.28 4.69
C TRP A 658 -8.98 0.82 5.06
N ASP A 659 -9.40 2.10 5.13
CA ASP A 659 -8.61 3.21 5.66
C ASP A 659 -8.16 2.94 7.11
N THR A 660 -9.04 2.35 7.92
CA THR A 660 -8.73 1.98 9.31
C THR A 660 -7.69 0.86 9.35
N LEU A 661 -7.85 -0.17 8.52
CA LEU A 661 -6.90 -1.28 8.42
C LEU A 661 -5.52 -0.82 7.94
N ALA A 662 -5.46 0.00 6.89
CA ALA A 662 -4.21 0.56 6.37
C ALA A 662 -3.51 1.47 7.38
N GLY A 663 -4.27 2.33 8.09
CA GLY A 663 -3.75 3.15 9.17
C GLY A 663 -3.18 2.32 10.33
N GLU A 664 -3.86 1.24 10.71
CA GLU A 664 -3.38 0.31 11.74
C GLU A 664 -2.11 -0.45 11.29
N ILE A 665 -2.03 -0.88 10.03
CA ILE A 665 -0.82 -1.48 9.44
C ILE A 665 0.35 -0.49 9.54
N ARG A 666 0.20 0.73 9.02
CA ARG A 666 1.24 1.79 9.11
C ARG A 666 1.63 2.12 10.55
N SER A 667 0.73 2.00 11.53
CA SER A 667 1.00 2.33 12.93
C SER A 667 2.07 1.47 13.62
N PHE A 668 2.43 0.33 13.04
CA PHE A 668 3.52 -0.53 13.51
C PHE A 668 4.90 -0.16 12.95
N LEU A 669 4.96 0.70 11.93
CA LEU A 669 6.22 1.24 11.44
C LEU A 669 6.87 2.13 12.52
N PRO A 670 8.21 2.12 12.63
CA PRO A 670 8.89 3.10 13.47
C PRO A 670 8.58 4.51 12.97
N SER A 671 8.14 5.40 13.86
CA SER A 671 7.85 6.78 13.51
C SER A 671 9.08 7.46 12.90
N ALA A 672 8.86 8.20 11.82
CA ALA A 672 9.90 8.91 11.10
C ALA A 672 10.59 9.97 12.00
N GLN A 673 11.87 10.21 11.75
CA GLN A 673 12.69 11.13 12.56
C GLN A 673 13.62 11.94 11.66
N VAL A 674 13.73 13.25 11.91
CA VAL A 674 14.78 14.07 11.28
C VAL A 674 16.13 13.65 11.84
N LEU A 675 16.97 13.01 11.04
CA LEU A 675 18.32 12.60 11.42
C LEU A 675 19.32 13.74 11.30
N ALA A 676 19.19 14.55 10.25
CA ALA A 676 20.07 15.69 10.01
C ALA A 676 19.34 16.81 9.27
N SER A 677 19.93 18.01 9.29
CA SER A 677 19.46 19.15 8.50
C SER A 677 20.66 20.00 8.14
N HIS A 678 20.79 20.36 6.87
CA HIS A 678 21.99 20.97 6.29
C HIS A 678 21.63 22.26 5.54
N LEU A 679 22.48 23.27 5.64
CA LEU A 679 22.46 24.37 4.67
C LEU A 679 23.34 23.98 3.49
N PHE A 680 22.88 24.30 2.28
CA PHE A 680 23.71 24.28 1.09
C PHE A 680 23.56 25.60 0.34
N TYR A 681 24.54 25.90 -0.50
CA TYR A 681 24.60 27.16 -1.25
C TYR A 681 24.10 26.93 -2.66
N ASP A 682 22.77 27.00 -2.85
CA ASP A 682 22.11 26.88 -4.16
C ASP A 682 22.62 27.93 -5.15
N ASN A 683 22.62 27.59 -6.44
CA ASN A 683 23.07 28.42 -7.56
C ASN A 683 24.51 28.98 -7.38
N SER A 684 25.40 28.28 -6.65
CA SER A 684 26.78 28.68 -6.33
C SER A 684 27.81 28.05 -7.28
N ALA A 685 29.09 28.40 -7.15
CA ALA A 685 30.13 27.69 -7.91
C ALA A 685 30.34 26.24 -7.43
N LEU A 686 29.78 25.86 -6.26
CA LEU A 686 29.93 24.52 -5.67
C LEU A 686 28.97 23.50 -6.28
N ASP A 687 27.72 23.90 -6.57
CA ASP A 687 26.73 23.08 -7.29
C ASP A 687 26.85 23.17 -8.83
N GLY A 688 27.84 23.90 -9.35
CA GLY A 688 28.03 24.11 -10.78
C GLY A 688 27.17 25.24 -11.40
N LEU A 689 26.63 26.14 -10.58
CA LEU A 689 25.67 27.20 -10.94
C LEU A 689 24.34 26.63 -11.43
N ALA A 690 23.88 25.58 -10.77
CA ALA A 690 22.59 24.93 -10.99
C ALA A 690 21.56 25.55 -10.03
N PRO A 691 20.53 26.27 -10.53
CA PRO A 691 19.47 26.78 -9.67
C PRO A 691 18.39 25.71 -9.44
N GLY A 692 18.14 25.38 -8.17
CA GLY A 692 17.09 24.47 -7.74
C GLY A 692 17.54 23.01 -7.56
N PRO A 693 16.68 22.16 -6.97
CA PRO A 693 17.10 20.86 -6.42
C PRO A 693 17.77 19.93 -7.43
N SER A 694 19.00 19.50 -7.10
CA SER A 694 19.78 18.57 -7.91
C SER A 694 20.62 17.63 -7.04
N ALA A 695 21.40 16.75 -7.68
CA ALA A 695 22.42 15.94 -6.99
C ALA A 695 23.74 16.72 -6.77
N MET A 696 23.98 17.81 -7.51
CA MET A 696 25.18 18.65 -7.36
C MET A 696 25.13 19.50 -6.08
N ASP A 697 23.93 19.73 -5.55
CA ASP A 697 23.66 20.40 -4.27
C ASP A 697 24.41 19.75 -3.09
N ASP A 698 24.71 18.44 -3.16
CA ASP A 698 25.44 17.72 -2.12
C ASP A 698 26.90 18.19 -1.99
N ASP A 699 27.52 18.64 -3.09
CA ASP A 699 28.86 19.25 -3.09
C ASP A 699 28.83 20.70 -2.55
N ALA A 700 27.64 21.33 -2.48
CA ALA A 700 27.43 22.69 -1.99
C ALA A 700 27.01 22.77 -0.50
N ILE A 701 26.95 21.64 0.21
CA ILE A 701 26.63 21.58 1.65
C ILE A 701 27.73 22.25 2.49
N ASP A 702 27.39 23.28 3.29
CA ASP A 702 28.32 23.80 4.30
C ASP A 702 28.29 22.91 5.54
N ALA A 703 29.13 21.87 5.52
CA ALA A 703 29.34 20.93 6.62
C ALA A 703 29.83 21.58 7.93
N THR A 704 30.20 22.87 7.94
CA THR A 704 30.50 23.62 9.17
C THR A 704 29.27 24.25 9.83
N ARG A 705 28.10 24.18 9.18
CA ARG A 705 26.83 24.69 9.71
C ARG A 705 25.99 23.57 10.28
N HIS A 706 25.46 23.83 11.46
CA HIS A 706 24.58 22.91 12.19
C HIS A 706 23.36 23.66 12.69
N PRO A 707 22.17 23.04 12.69
CA PRO A 707 20.96 23.67 13.21
C PRO A 707 21.13 24.08 14.68
N LEU A 708 20.52 25.20 15.06
CA LEU A 708 20.29 25.55 16.46
C LEU A 708 19.03 24.83 16.94
N LEU A 709 19.15 24.02 18.00
CA LEU A 709 18.02 23.30 18.57
C LEU A 709 17.32 24.10 19.69
N PRO A 710 16.02 23.85 19.95
CA PRO A 710 15.28 24.52 21.02
C PRO A 710 15.94 24.37 22.39
N GLY A 711 16.28 25.50 23.02
CA GLY A 711 16.92 25.55 24.33
C GLY A 711 18.45 25.65 24.30
N GLU A 712 19.07 25.58 23.13
CA GLU A 712 20.49 25.88 22.95
C GLU A 712 20.75 27.40 22.84
N ALA A 713 22.00 27.81 23.05
CA ALA A 713 22.46 29.18 22.86
C ALA A 713 23.06 29.35 21.45
N PRO A 714 22.74 30.43 20.70
CA PRO A 714 23.28 30.63 19.35
C PRO A 714 24.82 30.68 19.28
N VAL A 715 25.41 29.85 18.43
CA VAL A 715 26.85 29.84 18.11
C VAL A 715 27.10 30.13 16.62
N ALA A 716 28.37 30.37 16.26
CA ALA A 716 28.78 30.65 14.88
C ALA A 716 28.35 29.56 13.88
N ALA A 717 28.37 28.29 14.29
CA ALA A 717 27.93 27.16 13.46
C ALA A 717 26.44 27.23 13.08
N ASN A 718 25.60 27.99 13.79
CA ASN A 718 24.19 28.10 13.43
C ASN A 718 23.90 29.21 12.41
N ARG A 719 24.92 29.98 11.99
CA ARG A 719 24.79 31.13 11.09
C ARG A 719 25.66 30.95 9.85
N SER A 720 25.10 31.22 8.68
CA SER A 720 25.84 31.35 7.42
C SER A 720 26.07 32.83 7.09
N ALA A 721 27.27 33.14 6.60
CA ALA A 721 27.64 34.45 6.08
C ALA A 721 27.56 34.58 4.55
N TYR A 722 26.95 33.58 3.89
CA TYR A 722 26.73 33.56 2.44
C TYR A 722 25.93 34.78 1.96
N ALA A 723 26.41 35.41 0.88
CA ALA A 723 25.90 36.66 0.33
C ALA A 723 24.42 36.57 -0.09
N ARG A 724 23.96 35.38 -0.47
CA ARG A 724 22.59 35.11 -0.95
C ARG A 724 21.64 34.68 0.17
N GLY A 725 22.13 34.58 1.40
CA GLY A 725 21.34 34.19 2.58
C GLY A 725 21.12 32.68 2.66
N ILE A 726 20.00 32.27 3.26
CA ILE A 726 19.54 30.88 3.20
C ILE A 726 18.74 30.72 1.90
N ASN A 727 19.37 30.15 0.87
CA ASN A 727 18.73 29.82 -0.41
C ASN A 727 18.60 28.30 -0.64
N GLY A 728 19.40 27.46 0.04
CA GLY A 728 19.25 26.01 0.06
C GLY A 728 19.14 25.42 1.48
N LEU A 729 18.20 24.48 1.67
CA LEU A 729 18.02 23.68 2.88
C LEU A 729 17.80 22.21 2.50
N MET A 730 18.49 21.30 3.18
CA MET A 730 18.22 19.86 3.13
C MET A 730 17.76 19.35 4.50
N ILE A 731 16.82 18.41 4.51
CA ILE A 731 16.31 17.74 5.71
C ILE A 731 16.35 16.23 5.45
N ASP A 732 17.14 15.52 6.25
CA ASP A 732 17.33 14.08 6.16
C ASP A 732 16.33 13.41 7.14
N VAL A 733 15.34 12.68 6.62
CA VAL A 733 14.24 12.07 7.39
C VAL A 733 14.30 10.54 7.31
N ALA A 734 14.45 9.87 8.45
CA ALA A 734 14.45 8.40 8.55
C ALA A 734 13.06 7.83 8.32
N GLY A 735 13.01 6.63 7.74
CA GLY A 735 11.80 6.05 7.15
C GLY A 735 11.75 6.37 5.65
N SER A 736 10.81 5.74 4.93
CA SER A 736 10.47 6.20 3.59
C SER A 736 9.36 7.24 3.71
N ILE A 737 9.53 8.40 3.07
CA ILE A 737 8.53 9.46 3.05
C ILE A 737 7.93 9.59 1.65
N GLY A 738 6.62 9.87 1.60
CA GLY A 738 5.97 10.28 0.35
C GLY A 738 6.40 11.69 -0.09
N GLU A 739 5.89 12.13 -1.24
CA GLU A 739 6.21 13.45 -1.81
C GLU A 739 5.89 14.61 -0.82
N PRO A 740 6.91 15.36 -0.37
CA PRO A 740 6.73 16.42 0.62
C PRO A 740 6.03 17.63 0.01
N ALA A 741 5.09 18.21 0.75
CA ALA A 741 4.43 19.46 0.38
C ALA A 741 4.80 20.58 1.37
N ALA A 742 4.62 21.83 0.93
CA ALA A 742 4.80 23.00 1.79
C ALA A 742 3.89 23.00 3.04
N ALA A 743 2.82 22.21 3.06
CA ALA A 743 1.94 22.03 4.21
C ALA A 743 2.55 21.17 5.33
N ASP A 744 3.55 20.35 5.04
CA ASP A 744 4.23 19.49 6.02
C ASP A 744 5.27 20.27 6.86
N PHE A 745 5.50 21.55 6.53
CA PHE A 745 6.47 22.41 7.17
C PHE A 745 5.84 23.74 7.62
N LEU A 746 6.04 24.12 8.88
CA LEU A 746 5.87 25.51 9.33
C LEU A 746 7.22 26.23 9.25
N LEU A 747 7.32 27.18 8.32
CA LEU A 747 8.52 27.95 8.01
C LEU A 747 8.32 29.41 8.40
N GLU A 748 9.17 29.92 9.30
CA GLU A 748 9.04 31.27 9.85
C GLU A 748 10.38 32.00 9.87
N ILE A 749 10.38 33.30 9.60
CA ILE A 749 11.56 34.15 9.69
C ILE A 749 11.42 35.17 10.82
N SER A 750 12.56 35.51 11.45
CA SER A 750 12.64 36.61 12.40
C SER A 750 12.57 37.96 11.68
N ASP A 751 11.69 38.85 12.13
CA ASP A 751 11.69 40.25 11.72
C ASP A 751 12.80 41.05 12.45
N PRO A 752 13.09 42.31 12.05
CA PRO A 752 14.10 43.15 12.71
C PRO A 752 13.81 43.51 14.18
N SER A 753 12.63 43.17 14.71
CA SER A 753 12.26 43.32 16.13
C SER A 753 12.40 42.02 16.93
N GLY A 754 12.74 40.91 16.27
CA GLY A 754 12.83 39.56 16.87
C GLY A 754 11.49 38.83 16.92
N ALA A 755 10.45 39.31 16.24
CA ALA A 755 9.17 38.62 16.13
C ALA A 755 9.18 37.61 14.97
N TRP A 756 8.48 36.49 15.14
CA TRP A 756 8.36 35.47 14.11
C TRP A 756 7.21 35.79 13.14
N THR A 757 7.48 35.64 11.85
CA THR A 757 6.52 35.86 10.75
C THR A 757 6.68 34.75 9.70
N PRO A 758 5.65 34.41 8.91
CA PRO A 758 5.79 33.37 7.87
C PRO A 758 6.95 33.67 6.91
N ALA A 759 7.75 32.65 6.62
CA ALA A 759 8.81 32.74 5.63
C ALA A 759 8.23 32.91 4.21
N PRO A 760 9.01 33.42 3.25
CA PRO A 760 8.73 33.20 1.84
C PRO A 760 8.55 31.69 1.59
N ALA A 761 7.56 31.31 0.79
CA ALA A 761 7.42 29.92 0.36
C ALA A 761 8.68 29.48 -0.42
N PRO A 762 9.14 28.22 -0.28
CA PRO A 762 10.16 27.67 -1.16
C PRO A 762 9.76 27.83 -2.63
N ALA A 763 10.74 28.14 -3.48
CA ALA A 763 10.57 28.13 -4.94
C ALA A 763 10.44 26.69 -5.45
N HIS A 764 11.18 25.76 -4.85
CA HIS A 764 11.13 24.33 -5.12
C HIS A 764 11.18 23.54 -3.81
N LEU A 765 10.55 22.37 -3.84
CA LEU A 765 10.59 21.34 -2.81
C LEU A 765 10.63 20.00 -3.54
N ALA A 766 11.58 19.13 -3.20
CA ALA A 766 11.78 17.83 -3.84
C ALA A 766 12.30 16.81 -2.83
N VAL A 767 12.09 15.52 -3.07
CA VAL A 767 12.68 14.42 -2.29
C VAL A 767 13.66 13.60 -3.13
N ARG A 768 14.78 13.19 -2.52
CA ARG A 768 15.68 12.16 -3.04
C ARG A 768 15.72 10.99 -2.06
N VAL A 769 15.09 9.89 -2.47
CA VAL A 769 14.96 8.67 -1.65
C VAL A 769 16.34 8.08 -1.34
N GLY A 770 16.60 7.73 -0.08
CA GLY A 770 17.85 7.11 0.38
C GLY A 770 19.13 7.96 0.26
N ALA A 771 19.05 9.21 -0.18
CA ALA A 771 20.22 10.08 -0.43
C ALA A 771 20.72 10.84 0.82
N GLY A 772 19.98 10.76 1.93
CA GLY A 772 20.31 11.42 3.19
C GLY A 772 21.27 10.62 4.09
N THR A 773 21.56 11.21 5.25
CA THR A 773 22.35 10.59 6.32
C THR A 773 21.79 9.19 6.67
N ASP A 774 22.67 8.19 6.82
CA ASP A 774 22.30 6.80 7.12
C ASP A 774 21.28 6.15 6.15
N ARG A 775 21.26 6.60 4.88
CA ARG A 775 20.28 6.21 3.84
C ARG A 775 18.84 6.64 4.14
N SER A 776 18.67 7.75 4.85
CA SER A 776 17.38 8.40 5.00
C SER A 776 16.92 9.04 3.69
N ASP A 777 15.65 9.42 3.60
CA ASP A 777 15.17 10.25 2.50
C ASP A 777 15.61 11.71 2.71
N ARG A 778 15.98 12.40 1.64
CA ARG A 778 16.47 13.79 1.68
C ARG A 778 15.47 14.73 1.03
N VAL A 779 14.83 15.58 1.83
CA VAL A 779 13.99 16.68 1.35
C VAL A 779 14.88 17.90 1.06
N THR A 780 14.91 18.36 -0.18
CA THR A 780 15.59 19.59 -0.60
C THR A 780 14.57 20.71 -0.83
N ALA A 781 14.76 21.84 -0.16
CA ALA A 781 13.99 23.07 -0.36
C ALA A 781 14.92 24.21 -0.80
N THR A 782 14.53 24.94 -1.86
CA THR A 782 15.27 26.13 -2.32
C THR A 782 14.41 27.39 -2.36
N TRP A 783 15.06 28.54 -2.27
CA TRP A 783 14.46 29.88 -2.37
C TRP A 783 15.24 30.75 -3.34
N ALA A 784 14.57 31.76 -3.89
CA ALA A 784 15.24 32.79 -4.67
C ALA A 784 16.33 33.51 -3.84
N ASP A 785 17.46 33.78 -4.48
CA ASP A 785 18.63 34.45 -3.88
C ASP A 785 18.23 35.73 -3.12
N GLY A 786 18.65 35.81 -1.85
CA GLY A 786 18.37 36.92 -0.95
C GLY A 786 16.99 36.90 -0.25
N ALA A 787 16.13 35.92 -0.51
CA ALA A 787 14.80 35.83 0.11
C ALA A 787 14.86 35.72 1.65
N ILE A 788 15.84 34.97 2.18
CA ILE A 788 16.07 34.77 3.62
C ILE A 788 17.47 35.30 3.97
N LEU A 789 17.62 36.63 3.88
CA LEU A 789 18.87 37.35 4.13
C LEU A 789 18.82 38.13 5.45
N ASN A 790 19.89 38.05 6.26
CA ASN A 790 20.09 38.79 7.51
C ASN A 790 18.96 38.58 8.54
N ARG A 791 18.55 37.32 8.72
CA ARG A 791 17.49 36.88 9.65
C ARG A 791 17.66 35.41 10.02
N TRP A 792 17.00 34.99 11.10
CA TRP A 792 16.80 33.58 11.40
C TRP A 792 15.65 33.02 10.58
N LEU A 793 15.80 31.76 10.16
CA LEU A 793 14.75 30.86 9.72
C LEU A 793 14.51 29.83 10.84
N ARG A 794 13.27 29.71 11.31
CA ARG A 794 12.77 28.57 12.09
C ARG A 794 12.07 27.61 11.13
N VAL A 795 12.50 26.36 11.18
CA VAL A 795 11.88 25.23 10.49
C VAL A 795 11.20 24.37 11.54
N THR A 796 9.93 24.04 11.29
CA THR A 796 9.21 23.01 12.03
C THR A 796 8.71 21.99 11.02
N VAL A 797 9.29 20.79 11.04
CA VAL A 797 8.71 19.62 10.35
C VAL A 797 7.55 19.14 11.21
N LEU A 798 6.35 19.09 10.63
CA LEU A 798 5.13 18.79 11.38
C LEU A 798 4.97 17.28 11.58
N SER A 799 4.58 16.92 12.80
CA SER A 799 4.04 15.60 13.12
C SER A 799 2.69 15.37 12.46
N ASP A 800 2.32 14.12 12.28
CA ASP A 800 1.03 13.74 11.71
C ASP A 800 -0.13 14.24 12.60
N ALA A 801 0.08 14.22 13.93
CA ALA A 801 -0.84 14.80 14.91
C ALA A 801 -0.99 16.33 14.81
N ALA A 802 -0.04 17.02 14.18
CA ALA A 802 -0.09 18.45 13.87
C ALA A 802 -0.53 18.75 12.42
N GLY A 803 -0.87 17.73 11.63
CA GLY A 803 -1.29 17.85 10.24
C GLY A 803 -0.18 17.75 9.20
N GLY A 804 1.03 17.32 9.59
CA GLY A 804 2.05 16.85 8.66
C GLY A 804 1.70 15.48 8.08
N ARG A 805 2.48 15.01 7.10
CA ARG A 805 2.26 13.72 6.41
C ARG A 805 3.57 12.96 6.18
N LEU A 806 4.58 13.22 7.01
CA LEU A 806 5.94 12.66 6.88
C LEU A 806 6.22 11.54 7.91
N GLY A 807 5.22 11.08 8.66
CA GLY A 807 5.34 9.96 9.60
C GLY A 807 5.94 10.33 10.96
N LEU A 808 6.12 11.63 11.25
CA LEU A 808 6.70 12.10 12.50
C LEU A 808 5.70 11.99 13.66
N ALA A 809 6.12 11.39 14.77
CA ALA A 809 5.32 11.32 16.00
C ALA A 809 5.22 12.69 16.73
N ASP A 810 6.31 13.46 16.72
CA ASP A 810 6.44 14.77 17.36
C ASP A 810 7.05 15.78 16.37
N ASN A 811 6.69 17.06 16.49
CA ASN A 811 7.24 18.12 15.63
C ASN A 811 8.75 18.27 15.81
N ALA A 812 9.53 18.16 14.73
CA ALA A 812 10.96 18.46 14.76
C ALA A 812 11.20 19.95 14.47
N VAL A 813 11.75 20.69 15.45
CA VAL A 813 11.99 22.14 15.36
C VAL A 813 13.48 22.44 15.38
N PHE A 814 13.95 23.24 14.43
CA PHE A 814 15.34 23.73 14.39
C PHE A 814 15.45 25.10 13.71
N LEU A 815 16.59 25.78 13.89
CA LEU A 815 16.81 27.12 13.36
C LEU A 815 18.15 27.26 12.65
N PHE A 816 18.17 28.07 11.59
CA PHE A 816 19.39 28.53 10.91
C PHE A 816 19.37 30.06 10.78
N GLY A 817 20.52 30.71 10.90
CA GLY A 817 20.68 32.15 10.71
C GLY A 817 21.39 32.49 9.41
N SER A 818 20.98 33.59 8.78
CA SER A 818 21.78 34.30 7.77
C SER A 818 22.28 35.61 8.37
N LEU A 819 23.57 35.92 8.16
CA LEU A 819 24.13 37.27 8.34
C LEU A 819 25.27 37.48 7.33
N ALA A 820 24.95 37.98 6.14
CA ALA A 820 25.93 38.10 5.06
C ALA A 820 27.07 39.06 5.44
N GLY A 821 28.32 38.60 5.34
CA GLY A 821 29.51 39.37 5.71
C GLY A 821 30.12 39.06 7.09
N ASP A 822 29.47 38.26 7.93
CA ASP A 822 29.94 37.80 9.27
C ASP A 822 30.96 36.64 9.12
N ALA A 823 32.16 36.96 8.66
CA ALA A 823 33.23 35.98 8.40
C ALA A 823 33.74 35.30 9.67
N ASP A 824 33.78 36.02 10.80
CA ASP A 824 34.24 35.44 12.08
C ASP A 824 33.14 34.68 12.84
N GLY A 825 31.88 34.87 12.45
CA GLY A 825 30.71 34.21 13.01
C GLY A 825 30.26 34.81 14.35
N SER A 826 30.73 36.01 14.71
CA SER A 826 30.39 36.72 15.95
C SER A 826 28.90 37.08 16.07
N GLY A 827 28.16 37.13 14.96
CA GLY A 827 26.79 37.62 14.89
C GLY A 827 26.68 39.13 14.65
N GLY A 828 27.79 39.79 14.29
CA GLY A 828 27.86 41.16 13.79
C GLY A 828 28.70 41.22 12.51
N VAL A 829 28.55 42.28 11.72
CA VAL A 829 29.41 42.54 10.54
C VAL A 829 30.21 43.81 10.79
N ASP A 830 31.51 43.70 11.09
CA ASP A 830 32.34 44.86 11.43
C ASP A 830 33.78 44.85 10.85
N LEU A 831 34.73 45.49 11.56
CA LEU A 831 36.11 45.62 11.13
C LEU A 831 36.91 44.31 11.27
N ASP A 832 36.52 43.41 12.18
CA ASP A 832 37.22 42.15 12.38
C ASP A 832 36.94 41.18 11.20
N ASP A 833 35.72 41.17 10.65
CA ASP A 833 35.39 40.51 9.37
C ASP A 833 36.19 41.08 8.20
N PHE A 834 36.29 42.42 8.13
CA PHE A 834 37.07 43.07 7.08
C PHE A 834 38.57 42.72 7.21
N VAL A 835 39.05 42.46 8.42
CA VAL A 835 40.42 41.98 8.65
C VAL A 835 40.60 40.55 8.14
N LEU A 836 39.62 39.66 8.27
CA LEU A 836 39.66 38.31 7.67
C LEU A 836 39.64 38.37 6.13
N LEU A 837 38.65 39.03 5.54
CA LEU A 837 38.55 39.20 4.07
C LEU A 837 39.84 39.81 3.50
N LYS A 838 40.37 40.85 4.13
CA LYS A 838 41.60 41.51 3.69
C LYS A 838 42.84 40.63 3.80
N GLN A 839 42.91 39.72 4.78
CA GLN A 839 44.03 38.78 4.91
C GLN A 839 44.06 37.74 3.79
N ASN A 840 42.89 37.36 3.29
CA ASN A 840 42.73 36.37 2.22
C ASN A 840 42.49 37.00 0.83
N PHE A 841 42.44 38.33 0.72
CA PHE A 841 42.15 39.00 -0.55
C PHE A 841 43.07 38.57 -1.70
N GLY A 842 42.49 37.99 -2.76
CA GLY A 842 43.17 37.41 -3.91
C GLY A 842 43.64 35.96 -3.75
N THR A 843 43.28 35.26 -2.67
CA THR A 843 43.48 33.80 -2.56
C THR A 843 42.33 33.03 -3.22
N ALA A 844 42.56 31.73 -3.45
CA ALA A 844 41.59 30.81 -4.04
C ALA A 844 41.27 29.69 -3.04
N GLY A 845 40.10 29.06 -3.17
CA GLY A 845 39.64 27.92 -2.37
C GLY A 845 39.61 28.20 -0.87
N SER A 846 39.30 29.44 -0.49
CA SER A 846 39.42 29.91 0.90
C SER A 846 38.08 29.88 1.66
N GLY A 847 36.94 29.92 0.96
CA GLY A 847 35.61 29.65 1.50
C GLY A 847 35.07 30.72 2.46
N ILE A 848 33.80 30.60 2.86
CA ILE A 848 33.06 31.67 3.56
C ILE A 848 33.77 32.22 4.82
N PRO A 849 34.34 31.41 5.73
CA PRO A 849 35.06 31.92 6.91
C PRO A 849 36.33 32.74 6.60
N SER A 850 36.81 32.72 5.35
CA SER A 850 37.95 33.53 4.90
C SER A 850 37.55 34.90 4.34
N GLY A 851 36.25 35.09 4.04
CA GLY A 851 35.71 36.25 3.35
C GLY A 851 35.30 36.02 1.88
N ASP A 852 35.24 34.78 1.41
CA ASP A 852 34.66 34.36 0.10
C ASP A 852 33.15 34.14 0.34
N PHE A 853 32.40 35.24 0.38
CA PHE A 853 30.99 35.29 0.78
C PHE A 853 30.04 34.88 -0.34
N ASP A 854 30.44 34.93 -1.61
CA ASP A 854 29.61 34.47 -2.74
C ASP A 854 29.89 33.02 -3.17
N ALA A 855 30.80 32.34 -2.47
CA ALA A 855 31.24 30.97 -2.74
C ALA A 855 31.76 30.76 -4.17
N SER A 856 32.32 31.80 -4.79
CA SER A 856 33.00 31.73 -6.09
C SER A 856 34.32 30.96 -6.05
N GLY A 857 34.83 30.66 -4.85
CA GLY A 857 36.14 30.05 -4.65
C GLY A 857 37.28 31.06 -4.68
N HIS A 858 37.00 32.36 -4.64
CA HIS A 858 37.96 33.45 -4.60
C HIS A 858 37.52 34.52 -3.59
N VAL A 859 38.49 35.20 -2.95
CA VAL A 859 38.19 36.35 -2.09
C VAL A 859 38.53 37.64 -2.85
N ASP A 860 37.55 38.42 -3.30
CA ASP A 860 37.79 39.60 -4.12
C ASP A 860 36.92 40.85 -3.82
N LEU A 861 36.70 41.70 -4.83
CA LEU A 861 35.95 42.94 -4.71
C LEU A 861 34.45 42.71 -4.53
N ASP A 862 33.88 41.64 -5.05
CA ASP A 862 32.44 41.37 -4.93
C ASP A 862 32.09 40.89 -3.51
N ASP A 863 32.98 40.16 -2.85
CA ASP A 863 32.93 39.90 -1.40
C ASP A 863 33.04 41.17 -0.56
N PHE A 864 33.97 42.07 -0.93
CA PHE A 864 34.11 43.34 -0.25
C PHE A 864 32.85 44.20 -0.42
N VAL A 865 32.15 44.09 -1.55
CA VAL A 865 30.83 44.71 -1.75
C VAL A 865 29.80 44.08 -0.81
N THR A 866 29.75 42.75 -0.68
CA THR A 866 28.85 42.05 0.28
C THR A 866 29.08 42.52 1.71
N LEU A 867 30.32 42.48 2.22
CA LEU A 867 30.66 42.93 3.57
C LEU A 867 30.29 44.41 3.78
N LYS A 868 30.63 45.27 2.82
CA LYS A 868 30.34 46.71 2.89
C LYS A 868 28.84 47.02 2.89
N GLN A 869 28.02 46.26 2.16
CA GLN A 869 26.57 46.45 2.14
C GLN A 869 25.93 46.10 3.49
N ASN A 870 26.49 45.12 4.20
CA ASN A 870 25.98 44.62 5.47
C ASN A 870 26.69 45.19 6.70
N PHE A 871 27.66 46.09 6.53
CA PHE A 871 28.47 46.63 7.62
C PHE A 871 27.61 47.29 8.73
N ALA A 872 27.90 46.92 9.98
CA ALA A 872 27.12 47.21 11.18
C ALA A 872 25.71 46.56 11.26
N ALA A 873 25.41 45.55 10.42
CA ALA A 873 24.33 44.62 10.68
C ALA A 873 24.70 43.68 11.84
N SER A 874 23.68 43.13 12.51
CA SER A 874 23.84 42.16 13.58
C SER A 874 22.63 41.25 13.65
N LEU A 875 22.84 39.97 13.90
CA LEU A 875 21.76 39.00 14.06
C LEU A 875 21.48 38.80 15.56
N GLY A 876 20.30 39.22 16.01
CA GLY A 876 19.89 39.11 17.41
C GLY A 876 19.65 37.66 17.87
N ASP A 877 19.53 37.45 19.17
CA ASP A 877 19.13 36.16 19.75
C ASP A 877 17.71 35.78 19.24
N PRO A 878 17.52 34.59 18.62
CA PRO A 878 16.21 34.13 18.15
C PRO A 878 15.23 33.82 19.30
N PHE A 879 15.75 33.69 20.53
CA PHE A 879 14.99 33.53 21.75
C PHE A 879 15.21 34.75 22.66
N PRO A 880 14.77 35.97 22.26
CA PRO A 880 15.01 37.17 23.05
C PRO A 880 14.44 36.97 24.46
N THR A 881 15.32 36.96 25.48
CA THR A 881 14.89 36.78 26.86
C THR A 881 13.84 37.83 27.19
N ALA A 882 12.58 37.41 27.29
CA ALA A 882 11.50 38.26 27.75
C ALA A 882 11.93 38.84 29.10
N GLY A 883 12.14 40.16 29.13
CA GLY A 883 12.81 40.81 30.25
C GLY A 883 12.16 40.43 31.57
N ILE A 884 12.98 40.00 32.54
CA ILE A 884 12.56 39.60 33.90
C ILE A 884 11.93 40.77 34.66
N ALA A 885 10.68 41.06 34.32
CA ALA A 885 9.81 42.07 34.89
C ALA A 885 8.51 41.40 35.37
N GLY A 886 8.64 40.55 36.41
CA GLY A 886 7.48 40.12 37.21
C GLY A 886 7.06 38.65 37.14
N THR A 887 7.98 37.70 37.32
CA THR A 887 7.65 36.27 37.56
C THR A 887 7.95 35.81 39.00
N ALA A 888 7.88 36.74 39.98
CA ALA A 888 7.97 36.41 41.40
C ALA A 888 6.67 35.79 41.98
N ASP A 889 5.59 35.65 41.19
CA ASP A 889 4.25 35.30 41.69
C ASP A 889 3.65 34.01 41.09
N LEU A 890 4.45 33.19 40.39
CA LEU A 890 4.00 31.90 39.83
C LEU A 890 4.63 30.65 40.49
N LEU A 891 5.66 30.80 41.34
CA LEU A 891 6.20 29.71 42.17
C LEU A 891 5.42 29.50 43.49
N ALA A 892 4.31 30.21 43.70
CA ALA A 892 3.45 30.08 44.89
C ALA A 892 2.15 29.27 44.63
N ALA A 893 1.95 28.74 43.42
CA ALA A 893 0.71 28.07 42.99
C ALA A 893 0.92 26.58 42.63
N GLY A 894 1.73 25.86 43.41
CA GLY A 894 2.10 24.46 43.14
C GLY A 894 2.06 23.51 44.35
N ALA A 895 1.29 23.82 45.40
CA ALA A 895 1.24 23.00 46.61
C ALA A 895 -0.12 23.06 47.34
N ALA A 896 -1.16 22.44 46.76
CA ALA A 896 -2.42 22.17 47.47
C ALA A 896 -3.12 20.90 46.94
N ALA A 897 -3.14 19.84 47.75
CA ALA A 897 -3.88 18.61 47.46
C ALA A 897 -5.42 18.83 47.57
N PRO A 898 -6.26 18.04 46.86
CA PRO A 898 -7.69 18.31 46.76
C PRO A 898 -8.47 17.93 48.03
N ARG A 899 -9.40 18.79 48.45
CA ARG A 899 -10.52 18.45 49.35
C ARG A 899 -11.78 19.27 48.99
N PRO A 900 -12.99 18.83 49.41
CA PRO A 900 -14.08 18.63 48.46
C PRO A 900 -15.02 19.82 48.24
N VAL A 901 -15.69 19.80 47.10
CA VAL A 901 -16.78 20.73 46.73
C VAL A 901 -17.93 20.63 47.75
N ARG A 902 -18.42 21.79 48.21
CA ARG A 902 -19.76 21.89 48.83
C ARG A 902 -20.53 23.09 48.28
N ALA A 903 -21.79 22.85 47.95
CA ALA A 903 -22.59 23.72 47.09
C ALA A 903 -22.93 25.11 47.67
N ARG A 904 -23.19 26.04 46.73
CA ARG A 904 -23.69 27.40 46.95
C ARG A 904 -24.90 27.45 47.88
N ARG A 905 -24.93 28.48 48.74
CA ARG A 905 -26.13 28.97 49.44
C ARG A 905 -26.59 30.30 48.83
N PRO A 906 -27.86 30.46 48.43
CA PRO A 906 -28.48 31.77 48.26
C PRO A 906 -29.40 32.14 49.44
N GLY A 907 -29.67 33.44 49.60
CA GLY A 907 -30.93 33.97 50.14
C GLY A 907 -31.23 33.88 51.65
N ARG A 908 -31.44 35.02 52.30
CA ARG A 908 -32.08 35.13 53.63
C ARG A 908 -33.60 35.20 53.47
N SER A 909 -34.36 34.40 54.24
CA SER A 909 -35.62 34.86 54.87
C SER A 909 -35.98 34.00 56.10
N ALA A 910 -36.90 34.51 56.93
CA ALA A 910 -37.20 34.12 58.32
C ALA A 910 -37.64 32.66 58.58
N GLY A 911 -37.57 32.15 59.83
CA GLY A 911 -38.11 30.80 60.11
C GLY A 911 -38.29 30.20 61.52
N SER A 912 -37.51 30.54 62.56
CA SER A 912 -37.73 30.13 63.98
C SER A 912 -37.54 28.65 64.45
N ARG A 913 -37.17 28.51 65.75
CA ARG A 913 -37.31 27.36 66.70
C ARG A 913 -36.38 26.10 66.70
N ARG A 914 -35.38 26.16 67.61
CA ARG A 914 -35.11 25.28 68.80
C ARG A 914 -34.68 23.79 68.71
N PHE A 915 -33.82 23.44 69.70
CA PHE A 915 -33.35 22.12 70.24
C PHE A 915 -32.23 21.41 69.43
N ARG A 916 -31.02 21.15 70.02
CA ARG A 916 -30.57 20.09 70.99
C ARG A 916 -30.62 18.67 70.38
N ASP A 917 -29.73 17.70 70.58
CA ASP A 917 -28.41 17.51 71.26
C ASP A 917 -27.88 16.08 70.86
N ALA A 918 -26.64 15.58 71.05
CA ALA A 918 -25.29 16.10 71.31
C ALA A 918 -24.23 14.92 71.24
N SER A 919 -22.92 15.22 71.25
CA SER A 919 -21.73 14.33 71.52
C SER A 919 -21.39 13.14 70.57
N GLY A 920 -20.11 12.78 70.32
CA GLY A 920 -18.82 13.38 70.72
C GLY A 920 -17.58 12.48 70.46
N ALA A 921 -16.37 12.95 70.85
CA ALA A 921 -15.05 12.24 70.98
C ALA A 921 -14.31 11.81 69.68
N LEU A 922 -13.06 12.25 69.37
CA LEU A 922 -11.70 11.96 69.95
C LEU A 922 -11.14 10.56 69.54
N ASP A 923 -9.86 10.30 69.22
CA ASP A 923 -8.67 11.16 68.97
C ASP A 923 -7.53 10.40 68.22
N LEU A 924 -6.73 11.15 67.45
CA LEU A 924 -5.27 11.14 67.20
C LEU A 924 -4.30 9.90 67.22
N LEU A 925 -3.39 9.94 66.22
CA LEU A 925 -1.90 9.74 66.23
C LEU A 925 -1.20 8.36 66.37
N SER A 926 -0.48 7.97 65.30
CA SER A 926 0.98 7.63 65.22
C SER A 926 1.28 7.05 63.81
N ALA A 927 2.33 7.32 63.03
CA ALA A 927 3.69 7.88 63.16
C ALA A 927 4.83 6.87 63.46
N ILE A 928 5.81 6.85 62.51
CA ILE A 928 7.22 6.39 62.57
C ILE A 928 7.59 5.13 61.74
N THR A 929 8.62 5.29 60.92
CA THR A 929 9.33 4.31 60.08
C THR A 929 10.65 3.85 60.71
N LEU A 930 11.15 2.64 60.36
CA LEU A 930 12.53 2.36 59.86
C LEU A 930 13.00 0.89 60.04
N ARG A 931 13.42 0.26 58.92
CA ARG A 931 14.57 -0.69 58.77
C ARG A 931 14.48 -2.11 59.43
N PRO A 932 15.38 -3.08 59.09
CA PRO A 932 15.54 -3.71 57.77
C PRO A 932 15.80 -5.25 57.87
N LEU A 933 16.29 -5.88 56.78
CA LEU A 933 16.94 -7.21 56.69
C LEU A 933 16.04 -8.46 56.82
N ALA A 934 15.74 -9.09 55.68
CA ALA A 934 16.47 -10.27 55.19
C ALA A 934 16.33 -10.37 53.67
#